data_AF-D3FQV9-F1
#
_entry.id   AF-D3FQV9-F1
#
_cell.length_a   1.000
_cell.length_b   1.000
_cell.length_c   1.000
_cell.angle_alpha   90.00
_cell.angle_beta   90.00
_cell.angle_gamma   90.00
#
_symmetry.space_group_name_H-M   'P 1'
#
loop_
_entity.id
_entity.type
_entity.pdbx_description
1 polymer ?
#
loop_
_entity_poly.entity_id
_entity_poly.type
_entity_poly.pdbx_seq_one_letter_code
_entity_poly.pdbx_strand_id
1 'polypeptide(L)'
;MLPQSKLQYLFNSYTLYSLLEFNVSKKMIDHLVEYDFVVNDFLTESNKVAQLKTAKKAMTRKVMNAIAFLSIEAYEQSVYKLSAAGLSPSSIRLLADHNITYDQIDSMTYDIFFERIGRKNKKVIFERIIEAYRLCEELFQSDVTAKTYHFYLHEYCEQLQPRHYVTKDTLAKELSVRLNIPETEIEVESIELFLHKKTMENYLTFIPDLGFKRNVKTIKQLLAEDFKDKEILIRRMKGESLQQIGDSLNLSRERIRQREAKLLNRLPELEELNFYKDVFEVYEWDEELFSAVYGEIPEVYQLLNIKLDQGERSVLDLLDKLSLTAEQQELVLAHFNCYINYENKVVPYNNKVAFFEHLMFHFGQTAVSNEDFNEVANEYITEHRLDPSLYYTERSAMGLIDRSRKIIRTKRNSFRFYDVDKVDPEMMNHLKELLDLDPGVYHMAKIFNENEALMVELNIDSGHELHNLYKRYIEVEGVTFTKMPEFCVQTSKKEFLISLFYELAPISIEEFLDYVKNNYGLRKDSLHSLLYSNDYLPYIHDHFIKVSYKEVSEAEYSLVDSLLKNDLYTVQEFIKLGFEHIQDFKEKFVNNQALMKLNYSLKGMFVLNRKYNSIDQYFTRLILKNDMFRNTRSHHFKTNHFLSALYNLEKKLEVVKVAPDMYMTSRKIEGAGISKDELAAYREAAYHYSEAPYFTYYSIKEEGFEHELENYGFEEVFYERIIWTHPKLRALNTKNCTIFSKTGEEFTLKEFLEWFFSKESEPLDLDVLKTRLKWEFSIDLNKDKLIRTIQNTTFYYSREMNKVYQNKERFYETIYSGER
;
A
#
# COMPACT_ATOMS: atom_id res chain seq x y z
N MET A 1 -28.33 25.09 -29.70
CA MET A 1 -27.87 25.86 -30.87
C MET A 1 -27.67 27.30 -30.43
N LEU A 2 -26.43 27.72 -30.21
CA LEU A 2 -26.06 29.14 -30.18
C LEU A 2 -24.82 29.40 -31.05
N PRO A 3 -24.69 28.84 -32.27
CA PRO A 3 -23.36 28.57 -32.82
C PRO A 3 -22.94 29.59 -33.89
N GLN A 4 -23.86 30.21 -34.63
CA GLN A 4 -23.51 31.03 -35.80
C GLN A 4 -23.99 32.48 -35.68
N SER A 5 -25.22 32.71 -35.19
CA SER A 5 -25.79 34.07 -35.07
C SER A 5 -24.99 34.96 -34.09
N LYS A 6 -24.50 34.41 -32.98
CA LYS A 6 -23.63 35.13 -32.03
C LYS A 6 -22.25 35.45 -32.60
N LEU A 7 -21.67 34.55 -33.38
CA LEU A 7 -20.38 34.78 -34.03
C LEU A 7 -20.51 35.84 -35.12
N GLN A 8 -21.54 35.77 -35.95
CA GLN A 8 -21.87 36.79 -36.94
C GLN A 8 -22.17 38.13 -36.27
N TYR A 9 -22.93 38.13 -35.17
CA TYR A 9 -23.19 39.34 -34.39
C TYR A 9 -21.90 40.04 -33.94
N LEU A 10 -20.95 39.29 -33.39
CA LEU A 10 -19.74 39.87 -32.81
C LEU A 10 -18.64 40.18 -33.85
N PHE A 11 -18.46 39.32 -34.85
CA PHE A 11 -17.27 39.28 -35.70
C PHE A 11 -17.54 39.57 -37.19
N ASN A 12 -18.80 39.72 -37.61
CA ASN A 12 -19.13 40.18 -38.96
C ASN A 12 -19.20 41.71 -38.99
N SER A 13 -18.49 42.35 -39.92
CA SER A 13 -18.46 43.82 -40.05
C SER A 13 -19.82 44.38 -40.49
N TYR A 14 -20.58 43.64 -41.30
CA TYR A 14 -21.91 44.05 -41.77
C TYR A 14 -22.95 44.16 -40.64
N THR A 15 -22.69 43.57 -39.46
CA THR A 15 -23.56 43.70 -38.28
C THR A 15 -23.72 45.17 -37.88
N LEU A 16 -22.72 46.00 -38.13
CA LEU A 16 -22.75 47.44 -37.85
C LEU A 16 -23.89 48.19 -38.57
N TYR A 17 -24.45 47.67 -39.66
CA TYR A 17 -25.62 48.26 -40.33
C TYR A 17 -26.88 48.29 -39.46
N SER A 18 -26.96 47.42 -38.44
CA SER A 18 -28.05 47.46 -37.44
C SER A 18 -28.03 48.77 -36.63
N LEU A 19 -26.87 49.45 -36.55
CA LEU A 19 -26.75 50.71 -35.82
C LEU A 19 -27.47 51.90 -36.48
N LEU A 20 -27.94 51.74 -37.71
CA LEU A 20 -28.82 52.72 -38.37
C LEU A 20 -30.10 52.97 -37.56
N GLU A 21 -30.59 51.93 -36.85
CA GLU A 21 -31.74 52.01 -35.96
C GLU A 21 -31.51 52.99 -34.80
N PHE A 22 -30.27 53.13 -34.35
CA PHE A 22 -29.86 53.97 -33.23
C PHE A 22 -29.26 55.32 -33.68
N ASN A 23 -29.75 55.86 -34.80
CA ASN A 23 -29.38 57.18 -35.35
C ASN A 23 -27.90 57.34 -35.78
N VAL A 24 -27.16 56.25 -36.02
CA VAL A 24 -25.85 56.32 -36.69
C VAL A 24 -26.07 56.51 -38.20
N SER A 25 -25.29 57.37 -38.85
CA SER A 25 -25.51 57.63 -40.29
C SER A 25 -24.87 56.54 -41.15
N LYS A 26 -25.50 56.21 -42.29
CA LYS A 26 -24.99 55.20 -43.23
C LYS A 26 -23.53 55.46 -43.64
N LYS A 27 -23.17 56.71 -43.96
CA LYS A 27 -21.79 57.11 -44.29
C LYS A 27 -20.77 56.77 -43.18
N MET A 28 -21.17 56.80 -41.90
CA MET A 28 -20.29 56.40 -40.80
C MET A 28 -20.11 54.89 -40.77
N ILE A 29 -21.19 54.14 -40.97
CA ILE A 29 -21.16 52.67 -40.99
C ILE A 29 -20.37 52.16 -42.19
N ASP A 30 -20.62 52.70 -43.40
CA ASP A 30 -19.88 52.35 -44.61
C ASP A 30 -18.37 52.50 -44.39
N HIS A 31 -17.95 53.62 -43.76
CA HIS A 31 -16.55 53.83 -43.39
C HIS A 31 -16.08 52.79 -42.36
N LEU A 32 -16.84 52.44 -41.34
CA LEU A 32 -16.39 51.42 -40.37
C LEU A 32 -16.24 50.04 -41.02
N VAL A 33 -17.16 49.67 -41.90
CA VAL A 33 -17.13 48.39 -42.63
C VAL A 33 -15.96 48.34 -43.60
N GLU A 34 -15.65 49.44 -44.30
CA GLU A 34 -14.49 49.55 -45.20
C GLU A 34 -13.15 49.29 -44.49
N TYR A 35 -13.03 49.70 -43.23
CA TYR A 35 -11.84 49.44 -42.39
C TYR A 35 -11.99 48.17 -41.52
N ASP A 36 -12.97 47.33 -41.83
CA ASP A 36 -13.16 46.02 -41.22
C ASP A 36 -13.32 46.06 -39.68
N PHE A 37 -14.08 47.03 -39.19
CA PHE A 37 -14.51 47.08 -37.79
C PHE A 37 -15.67 46.12 -37.55
N VAL A 38 -15.68 45.49 -36.36
CA VAL A 38 -16.76 44.57 -35.93
C VAL A 38 -17.34 45.02 -34.59
N VAL A 39 -18.47 44.47 -34.16
CA VAL A 39 -19.10 44.83 -32.87
C VAL A 39 -18.16 44.54 -31.70
N ASN A 40 -17.46 43.40 -31.73
CA ASN A 40 -16.52 43.00 -30.68
C ASN A 40 -15.40 44.02 -30.46
N ASP A 41 -14.93 44.70 -31.52
CA ASP A 41 -13.90 45.75 -31.41
C ASP A 41 -14.34 46.87 -30.44
N PHE A 42 -15.61 47.26 -30.48
CA PHE A 42 -16.15 48.33 -29.63
C PHE A 42 -16.50 47.86 -28.22
N LEU A 43 -16.97 46.61 -28.07
CA LEU A 43 -17.27 46.02 -26.77
C LEU A 43 -16.00 45.81 -25.93
N THR A 44 -14.89 45.49 -26.59
CA THR A 44 -13.58 45.25 -25.95
C THR A 44 -12.66 46.48 -25.92
N GLU A 45 -13.11 47.62 -26.45
CA GLU A 45 -12.28 48.81 -26.70
C GLU A 45 -10.93 48.47 -27.38
N SER A 46 -10.97 47.72 -28.49
CA SER A 46 -9.78 47.24 -29.19
C SER A 46 -8.84 48.38 -29.63
N ASN A 47 -7.58 48.05 -29.91
CA ASN A 47 -6.58 49.02 -30.38
C ASN A 47 -7.06 49.83 -31.62
N LYS A 48 -7.83 49.20 -32.51
CA LYS A 48 -8.46 49.88 -33.66
C LYS A 48 -9.43 50.97 -33.20
N VAL A 49 -10.22 50.70 -32.17
CA VAL A 49 -11.16 51.67 -31.59
C VAL A 49 -10.43 52.76 -30.84
N ALA A 50 -9.35 52.44 -30.11
CA ALA A 50 -8.51 53.44 -29.47
C ALA A 50 -7.90 54.42 -30.49
N GLN A 51 -7.39 53.92 -31.62
CA GLN A 51 -6.89 54.75 -32.72
C GLN A 51 -8.01 55.56 -33.39
N LEU A 52 -9.19 54.97 -33.55
CA LEU A 52 -10.35 55.72 -34.07
C LEU A 52 -10.79 56.81 -33.09
N LYS A 53 -10.71 56.58 -31.78
CA LYS A 53 -11.08 57.52 -30.70
C LYS A 53 -10.16 58.75 -30.71
N THR A 54 -8.88 58.58 -31.02
CA THR A 54 -7.93 59.70 -31.18
C THR A 54 -8.17 60.47 -32.47
N ALA A 55 -8.43 59.79 -33.59
CA ALA A 55 -8.62 60.43 -34.89
C ALA A 55 -10.01 61.07 -35.09
N LYS A 56 -11.08 60.42 -34.59
CA LYS A 56 -12.50 60.78 -34.84
C LYS A 56 -13.38 60.62 -33.59
N LYS A 57 -12.96 61.24 -32.48
CA LYS A 57 -13.61 61.17 -31.15
C LYS A 57 -15.15 61.27 -31.14
N ALA A 58 -15.73 62.21 -31.89
CA ALA A 58 -17.18 62.40 -31.94
C ALA A 58 -17.92 61.24 -32.64
N MET A 59 -17.33 60.67 -33.69
CA MET A 59 -17.86 59.49 -34.38
C MET A 59 -17.81 58.27 -33.47
N THR A 60 -16.66 58.02 -32.84
CA THR A 60 -16.46 56.88 -31.92
C THR A 60 -17.45 56.92 -30.77
N ARG A 61 -17.63 58.08 -30.11
CA ARG A 61 -18.61 58.23 -29.02
C ARG A 61 -20.04 57.93 -29.48
N LYS A 62 -20.42 58.40 -30.67
CA LYS A 62 -21.76 58.16 -31.23
C LYS A 62 -21.99 56.67 -31.50
N VAL A 63 -21.00 55.98 -32.04
CA VAL A 63 -21.05 54.54 -32.34
C VAL A 63 -21.07 53.71 -31.06
N MET A 64 -20.20 54.01 -30.08
CA MET A 64 -20.19 53.31 -28.78
C MET A 64 -21.52 53.47 -28.03
N ASN A 65 -22.10 54.67 -28.03
CA ASN A 65 -23.41 54.90 -27.44
C ASN A 65 -24.50 54.08 -28.14
N ALA A 66 -24.43 53.92 -29.46
CA ALA A 66 -25.38 53.11 -30.22
C ALA A 66 -25.21 51.60 -29.96
N ILE A 67 -23.96 51.12 -29.89
CA ILE A 67 -23.64 49.72 -29.60
C ILE A 67 -24.12 49.29 -28.21
N ALA A 68 -24.13 50.21 -27.23
CA ALA A 68 -24.66 49.92 -25.90
C ALA A 68 -26.16 49.52 -25.89
N PHE A 69 -26.91 49.86 -26.95
CA PHE A 69 -28.33 49.49 -27.11
C PHE A 69 -28.54 48.32 -28.10
N LEU A 70 -27.49 47.87 -28.78
CA LEU A 70 -27.56 46.75 -29.71
C LEU A 70 -27.37 45.44 -28.92
N SER A 71 -28.42 44.64 -28.76
CA SER A 71 -28.35 43.27 -28.25
C SER A 71 -28.32 42.25 -29.40
N ILE A 72 -28.06 40.97 -29.08
CA ILE A 72 -28.14 39.90 -30.09
C ILE A 72 -29.56 39.74 -30.62
N GLU A 73 -30.58 39.86 -29.77
CA GLU A 73 -31.99 39.82 -30.17
C GLU A 73 -32.36 41.02 -31.04
N ALA A 74 -31.86 42.21 -30.67
CA ALA A 74 -32.05 43.42 -31.48
C ALA A 74 -31.38 43.27 -32.85
N TYR A 75 -30.18 42.68 -32.90
CA TYR A 75 -29.55 42.30 -34.15
C TYR A 75 -30.46 41.34 -34.92
N GLU A 76 -30.78 40.16 -34.42
CA GLU A 76 -31.57 39.13 -35.13
C GLU A 76 -32.85 39.72 -35.76
N GLN A 77 -33.55 40.61 -35.06
CA GLN A 77 -34.82 41.18 -35.54
C GLN A 77 -34.69 42.40 -36.48
N SER A 78 -33.54 43.08 -36.53
CA SER A 78 -33.43 44.41 -37.15
C SER A 78 -33.43 44.37 -38.69
N VAL A 79 -34.47 44.95 -39.30
CA VAL A 79 -34.56 45.15 -40.76
C VAL A 79 -33.58 46.19 -41.30
N TYR A 80 -32.91 46.95 -40.43
CA TYR A 80 -31.92 47.94 -40.83
C TYR A 80 -30.66 47.31 -41.45
N LYS A 81 -30.40 46.03 -41.16
CA LYS A 81 -29.35 45.22 -41.82
C LYS A 81 -29.45 45.21 -43.33
N LEU A 82 -30.67 45.27 -43.88
CA LEU A 82 -30.92 45.28 -45.34
C LEU A 82 -30.25 46.44 -46.07
N SER A 83 -29.82 47.47 -45.33
CA SER A 83 -29.00 48.55 -45.90
C SER A 83 -27.62 48.06 -46.39
N ALA A 84 -27.09 46.96 -45.85
CA ALA A 84 -25.84 46.34 -46.28
C ALA A 84 -25.95 45.88 -47.76
N ALA A 85 -27.10 45.32 -48.14
CA ALA A 85 -27.42 44.94 -49.52
C ALA A 85 -27.97 46.11 -50.39
N GLY A 86 -27.87 47.35 -49.90
CA GLY A 86 -28.25 48.53 -50.69
C GLY A 86 -29.75 48.84 -50.73
N LEU A 87 -30.59 48.23 -49.87
CA LEU A 87 -32.00 48.57 -49.77
C LEU A 87 -32.19 50.04 -49.36
N SER A 88 -33.11 50.76 -50.02
CA SER A 88 -33.31 52.18 -49.78
C SER A 88 -33.90 52.46 -48.38
N PRO A 89 -33.50 53.55 -47.70
CA PRO A 89 -34.01 53.91 -46.37
C PRO A 89 -35.55 54.00 -46.29
N SER A 90 -36.21 54.40 -47.38
CA SER A 90 -37.67 54.45 -47.49
C SER A 90 -38.32 53.06 -47.41
N SER A 91 -37.68 52.03 -47.95
CA SER A 91 -38.18 50.64 -47.91
C SER A 91 -37.91 50.00 -46.55
N ILE A 92 -36.77 50.30 -45.93
CA ILE A 92 -36.46 49.84 -44.57
C ILE A 92 -37.45 50.45 -43.56
N ARG A 93 -37.71 51.76 -43.65
CA ARG A 93 -38.72 52.43 -42.81
C ARG A 93 -40.11 51.85 -43.04
N LEU A 94 -40.48 51.51 -44.27
CA LEU A 94 -41.75 50.86 -44.56
C LEU A 94 -41.92 49.55 -43.78
N LEU A 95 -40.86 48.73 -43.69
CA LEU A 95 -40.86 47.49 -42.91
C LEU A 95 -40.96 47.77 -41.40
N ALA A 96 -40.16 48.70 -40.90
CA ALA A 96 -40.15 49.08 -39.48
C ALA A 96 -41.49 49.68 -39.03
N ASP A 97 -42.10 50.58 -39.80
CA ASP A 97 -43.39 51.24 -39.51
C ASP A 97 -44.56 50.24 -39.42
N HIS A 98 -44.43 49.07 -40.05
CA HIS A 98 -45.44 48.00 -40.03
C HIS A 98 -45.04 46.82 -39.14
N ASN A 99 -44.04 47.00 -38.24
CA ASN A 99 -43.56 45.98 -37.31
C ASN A 99 -43.17 44.66 -37.98
N ILE A 100 -42.58 44.71 -39.17
CA ILE A 100 -42.01 43.54 -39.84
C ILE A 100 -40.57 43.38 -39.36
N THR A 101 -40.23 42.22 -38.81
CA THR A 101 -38.87 41.88 -38.39
C THR A 101 -38.09 41.20 -39.50
N TYR A 102 -36.76 41.15 -39.38
CA TYR A 102 -35.86 40.53 -40.35
C TYR A 102 -36.20 39.04 -40.58
N ASP A 103 -36.39 38.25 -39.52
CA ASP A 103 -36.76 36.83 -39.60
C ASP A 103 -38.09 36.59 -40.30
N GLN A 104 -39.03 37.53 -40.20
CA GLN A 104 -40.33 37.41 -40.86
C GLN A 104 -40.22 37.52 -42.38
N ILE A 105 -39.11 38.04 -42.93
CA ILE A 105 -38.90 38.24 -44.36
C ILE A 105 -38.62 36.92 -45.09
N ASP A 106 -37.93 35.98 -44.43
CA ASP A 106 -37.54 34.68 -45.00
C ASP A 106 -38.73 33.89 -45.57
N SER A 107 -39.80 33.80 -44.77
CA SER A 107 -41.03 33.08 -45.11
C SER A 107 -42.14 33.99 -45.68
N MET A 108 -41.84 35.27 -45.96
CA MET A 108 -42.86 36.23 -46.36
C MET A 108 -43.32 36.01 -47.80
N THR A 109 -44.61 35.81 -48.01
CA THR A 109 -45.21 35.82 -49.35
C THR A 109 -45.71 37.22 -49.70
N TYR A 110 -45.91 37.47 -51.01
CA TYR A 110 -46.46 38.73 -51.47
C TYR A 110 -47.85 39.01 -50.88
N ASP A 111 -48.68 37.98 -50.71
CA ASP A 111 -50.03 38.12 -50.15
C ASP A 111 -49.98 38.53 -48.68
N ILE A 112 -49.11 37.91 -47.88
CA ILE A 112 -48.90 38.27 -46.46
C ILE A 112 -48.33 39.70 -46.35
N PHE A 113 -47.36 40.05 -47.20
CA PHE A 113 -46.81 41.41 -47.27
C PHE A 113 -47.88 42.44 -47.66
N PHE A 114 -48.75 42.09 -48.60
CA PHE A 114 -49.86 42.93 -49.06
C PHE A 114 -50.89 43.16 -47.94
N GLU A 115 -51.28 42.11 -47.21
CA GLU A 115 -52.20 42.21 -46.07
C GLU A 115 -51.66 43.12 -44.97
N ARG A 116 -50.35 43.04 -44.66
CA ARG A 116 -49.73 43.85 -43.61
C ARG A 116 -49.55 45.32 -43.97
N ILE A 117 -49.23 45.64 -45.23
CA ILE A 117 -48.82 46.99 -45.65
C ILE A 117 -49.89 47.75 -46.46
N GLY A 118 -50.88 47.04 -47.01
CA GLY A 118 -52.12 47.58 -47.57
C GLY A 118 -51.96 48.76 -48.55
N ARG A 119 -51.48 48.53 -49.79
CA ARG A 119 -51.59 49.47 -50.93
C ARG A 119 -51.53 48.74 -52.28
N LYS A 120 -52.33 49.17 -53.27
CA LYS A 120 -52.23 48.68 -54.67
C LYS A 120 -50.88 49.08 -55.29
N ASN A 121 -50.25 48.16 -56.04
CA ASN A 121 -49.01 48.31 -56.83
C ASN A 121 -47.65 48.36 -56.08
N LYS A 122 -47.44 47.55 -55.03
CA LYS A 122 -46.14 47.42 -54.33
C LYS A 122 -45.32 46.15 -54.65
N LYS A 123 -45.68 45.37 -55.68
CA LYS A 123 -44.99 44.11 -56.02
C LYS A 123 -43.49 44.28 -56.28
N VAL A 124 -43.10 45.31 -57.01
CA VAL A 124 -41.68 45.65 -57.28
C VAL A 124 -40.90 45.97 -55.99
N ILE A 125 -41.56 46.57 -55.00
CA ILE A 125 -40.92 46.89 -53.71
C ILE A 125 -40.71 45.61 -52.89
N PHE A 126 -41.70 44.70 -52.89
CA PHE A 126 -41.58 43.39 -52.25
C PHE A 126 -40.45 42.56 -52.86
N GLU A 127 -40.37 42.48 -54.20
CA GLU A 127 -39.29 41.77 -54.91
C GLU A 127 -37.91 42.33 -54.52
N ARG A 128 -37.76 43.66 -54.44
CA ARG A 128 -36.50 44.30 -53.98
C ARG A 128 -36.15 44.02 -52.53
N ILE A 129 -37.14 43.84 -51.65
CA ILE A 129 -36.90 43.50 -50.24
C ILE A 129 -36.43 42.06 -50.12
N ILE A 130 -37.07 41.12 -50.83
CA ILE A 130 -36.66 39.71 -50.85
C ILE A 130 -35.26 39.55 -51.47
N GLU A 131 -34.97 40.28 -52.55
CA GLU A 131 -33.62 40.29 -53.16
C GLU A 131 -32.57 40.82 -52.19
N ALA A 132 -32.84 41.95 -51.52
CA ALA A 132 -31.93 42.51 -50.51
C ALA A 132 -31.74 41.58 -49.31
N TYR A 133 -32.80 40.86 -48.90
CA TYR A 133 -32.71 39.84 -47.86
C TYR A 133 -31.76 38.71 -48.26
N ARG A 134 -31.93 38.14 -49.46
CA ARG A 134 -31.03 37.08 -49.98
C ARG A 134 -29.57 37.53 -50.04
N LEU A 135 -29.31 38.73 -50.56
CA LEU A 135 -27.96 39.31 -50.59
C LEU A 135 -27.40 39.54 -49.20
N CYS A 136 -28.23 39.96 -48.24
CA CYS A 136 -27.80 40.07 -46.85
C CYS A 136 -27.46 38.70 -46.27
N GLU A 137 -28.26 37.67 -46.50
CA GLU A 137 -27.93 36.31 -46.05
C GLU A 137 -26.57 35.85 -46.60
N GLU A 138 -26.23 36.14 -47.86
CA GLU A 138 -24.89 35.88 -48.41
C GLU A 138 -23.79 36.67 -47.69
N LEU A 139 -24.01 37.97 -47.42
CA LEU A 139 -23.03 38.83 -46.73
C LEU A 139 -22.81 38.42 -45.27
N PHE A 140 -23.88 37.99 -44.58
CA PHE A 140 -23.84 37.57 -43.19
C PHE A 140 -23.32 36.13 -43.04
N GLN A 141 -23.40 35.31 -44.08
CA GLN A 141 -22.74 34.00 -44.18
C GLN A 141 -21.23 34.09 -44.45
N SER A 142 -20.66 35.28 -44.65
CA SER A 142 -19.20 35.43 -44.77
C SER A 142 -18.46 34.83 -43.58
N ASP A 143 -17.38 34.12 -43.89
CA ASP A 143 -16.60 33.38 -42.91
C ASP A 143 -15.90 34.33 -41.92
N VAL A 144 -16.32 34.27 -40.65
CA VAL A 144 -15.74 35.03 -39.54
C VAL A 144 -14.74 34.21 -38.71
N THR A 145 -14.48 32.96 -39.10
CA THR A 145 -13.76 31.94 -38.33
C THR A 145 -12.39 32.41 -37.89
N ALA A 146 -11.58 32.99 -38.78
CA ALA A 146 -10.24 33.46 -38.43
C ALA A 146 -10.22 34.53 -37.32
N LYS A 147 -11.18 35.47 -37.33
CA LYS A 147 -11.28 36.54 -36.30
C LYS A 147 -11.74 35.96 -34.97
N THR A 148 -12.70 35.03 -35.03
CA THR A 148 -13.21 34.31 -33.86
C THR A 148 -12.11 33.47 -33.21
N TYR A 149 -11.37 32.70 -33.99
CA TYR A 149 -10.28 31.87 -33.49
C TYR A 149 -9.19 32.74 -32.87
N HIS A 150 -8.79 33.82 -33.54
CA HIS A 150 -7.81 34.75 -33.00
C HIS A 150 -8.20 35.27 -31.62
N PHE A 151 -9.46 35.65 -31.42
CA PHE A 151 -9.95 36.16 -30.13
C PHE A 151 -9.84 35.10 -29.02
N TYR A 152 -10.41 33.91 -29.22
CA TYR A 152 -10.44 32.87 -28.18
C TYR A 152 -9.06 32.28 -27.90
N LEU A 153 -8.23 32.07 -28.94
CA LEU A 153 -6.86 31.62 -28.75
C LEU A 153 -6.03 32.65 -27.98
N HIS A 154 -6.22 33.94 -28.25
CA HIS A 154 -5.55 34.99 -27.48
C HIS A 154 -5.98 35.00 -26.01
N GLU A 155 -7.28 34.90 -25.71
CA GLU A 155 -7.77 34.82 -24.33
C GLU A 155 -7.20 33.60 -23.59
N TYR A 156 -7.14 32.45 -24.27
CA TYR A 156 -6.56 31.24 -23.70
C TYR A 156 -5.06 31.39 -23.45
N CYS A 157 -4.30 31.90 -24.44
CA CYS A 157 -2.87 32.11 -24.30
C CYS A 157 -2.50 33.10 -23.20
N GLU A 158 -3.32 34.12 -22.94
CA GLU A 158 -3.12 35.07 -21.82
C GLU A 158 -3.17 34.38 -20.45
N GLN A 159 -3.97 33.33 -20.33
CA GLN A 159 -4.17 32.59 -19.07
C GLN A 159 -3.12 31.50 -18.85
N LEU A 160 -2.23 31.26 -19.82
CA LEU A 160 -1.19 30.24 -19.69
C LEU A 160 -0.23 30.59 -18.56
N GLN A 161 -0.07 29.63 -17.66
CA GLN A 161 0.96 29.71 -16.64
C GLN A 161 2.35 29.67 -17.29
N PRO A 162 3.35 30.30 -16.65
CA PRO A 162 4.76 30.13 -17.04
C PRO A 162 5.12 28.66 -17.26
N ARG A 163 5.93 28.39 -18.29
CA ARG A 163 6.40 27.02 -18.63
C ARG A 163 5.31 26.01 -18.98
N HIS A 164 4.07 26.45 -19.20
CA HIS A 164 3.04 25.63 -19.81
C HIS A 164 3.16 25.69 -21.33
N TYR A 165 3.05 24.53 -21.97
CA TYR A 165 3.18 24.39 -23.42
C TYR A 165 1.87 23.98 -24.05
N VAL A 166 1.57 24.57 -25.20
CA VAL A 166 0.38 24.26 -26.00
C VAL A 166 0.79 23.82 -27.39
N THR A 167 0.13 22.80 -27.91
CA THR A 167 0.30 22.30 -29.28
C THR A 167 -0.87 22.77 -30.16
N LYS A 168 -0.74 22.58 -31.47
CA LYS A 168 -1.84 22.83 -32.41
C LYS A 168 -3.10 22.05 -32.01
N ASP A 169 -2.93 20.79 -31.60
CA ASP A 169 -4.03 19.92 -31.19
C ASP A 169 -4.70 20.39 -29.90
N THR A 170 -3.93 20.85 -28.90
CA THR A 170 -4.53 21.40 -27.66
C THR A 170 -5.31 22.67 -27.94
N LEU A 171 -4.83 23.51 -28.86
CA LEU A 171 -5.53 24.73 -29.26
C LEU A 171 -6.79 24.44 -30.07
N ALA A 172 -6.76 23.42 -30.94
CA ALA A 172 -7.93 22.96 -31.67
C ALA A 172 -9.02 22.42 -30.71
N LYS A 173 -8.62 21.65 -29.70
CA LYS A 173 -9.49 21.18 -28.61
C LYS A 173 -10.13 22.33 -27.84
N GLU A 174 -9.33 23.32 -27.43
CA GLU A 174 -9.86 24.49 -26.72
C GLU A 174 -10.88 25.25 -27.57
N LEU A 175 -10.60 25.44 -28.87
CA LEU A 175 -11.54 26.07 -29.80
C LEU A 175 -12.83 25.25 -29.98
N SER A 176 -12.72 23.94 -30.13
CA SER A 176 -13.87 23.03 -30.21
C SER A 176 -14.80 23.17 -29.00
N VAL A 177 -14.23 23.23 -27.79
CA VAL A 177 -14.98 23.43 -26.54
C VAL A 177 -15.61 24.81 -26.48
N ARG A 178 -14.84 25.88 -26.77
CA ARG A 178 -15.31 27.27 -26.68
C ARG A 178 -16.39 27.61 -27.70
N LEU A 179 -16.31 27.02 -28.89
CA LEU A 179 -17.23 27.27 -30.01
C LEU A 179 -18.34 26.23 -30.11
N ASN A 180 -18.24 25.14 -29.35
CA ASN A 180 -19.18 24.02 -29.37
C ASN A 180 -19.36 23.43 -30.79
N ILE A 181 -18.23 23.19 -31.47
CA ILE A 181 -18.15 22.56 -32.80
C ILE A 181 -17.16 21.38 -32.76
N PRO A 182 -17.35 20.30 -33.54
CA PRO A 182 -16.44 19.16 -33.58
C PRO A 182 -14.99 19.57 -33.93
N GLU A 183 -14.00 18.91 -33.34
CA GLU A 183 -12.57 19.15 -33.66
C GLU A 183 -12.27 18.97 -35.16
N THR A 184 -13.00 18.09 -35.86
CA THR A 184 -12.85 17.85 -37.30
C THR A 184 -13.30 19.04 -38.16
N GLU A 185 -14.09 19.96 -37.61
CA GLU A 185 -14.56 21.18 -38.27
C GLU A 185 -13.66 22.39 -37.93
N ILE A 186 -12.62 22.20 -37.12
CA ILE A 186 -11.67 23.26 -36.77
C ILE A 186 -10.66 23.46 -37.91
N GLU A 187 -10.57 24.69 -38.40
CA GLU A 187 -9.60 25.08 -39.42
C GLU A 187 -8.19 25.19 -38.84
N VAL A 188 -7.41 24.12 -39.00
CA VAL A 188 -6.02 24.05 -38.51
C VAL A 188 -5.15 25.16 -39.13
N GLU A 189 -5.38 25.52 -40.40
CA GLU A 189 -4.65 26.61 -41.08
C GLU A 189 -4.82 27.96 -40.34
N SER A 190 -6.02 28.25 -39.84
CA SER A 190 -6.30 29.45 -39.05
C SER A 190 -5.55 29.47 -37.71
N ILE A 191 -5.36 28.32 -37.08
CA ILE A 191 -4.52 28.16 -35.86
C ILE A 191 -3.05 28.39 -36.21
N GLU A 192 -2.57 27.83 -37.32
CA GLU A 192 -1.17 28.00 -37.76
C GLU A 192 -0.84 29.46 -38.05
N LEU A 193 -1.75 30.19 -38.70
CA LEU A 193 -1.62 31.63 -38.94
C LEU A 193 -1.57 32.42 -37.63
N PHE A 194 -2.40 32.07 -36.64
CA PHE A 194 -2.35 32.68 -35.31
C PHE A 194 -0.99 32.46 -34.65
N LEU A 195 -0.53 31.21 -34.59
CA LEU A 195 0.74 30.83 -33.98
C LEU A 195 1.92 31.54 -34.65
N HIS A 196 1.98 31.51 -35.98
CA HIS A 196 3.03 32.18 -36.74
C HIS A 196 3.08 33.68 -36.44
N LYS A 197 1.92 34.36 -36.48
CA LYS A 197 1.82 35.78 -36.16
C LYS A 197 2.27 36.08 -34.74
N LYS A 198 1.81 35.31 -33.75
CA LYS A 198 2.17 35.50 -32.34
C LYS A 198 3.63 35.18 -32.03
N THR A 199 4.26 34.29 -32.78
CA THR A 199 5.70 34.08 -32.71
C THR A 199 6.48 35.25 -33.30
N MET A 200 6.05 35.81 -34.43
CA MET A 200 6.68 37.02 -34.98
C MET A 200 6.55 38.24 -34.06
N GLU A 201 5.47 38.32 -33.30
CA GLU A 201 5.25 39.37 -32.28
C GLU A 201 6.07 39.15 -30.99
N ASN A 202 6.88 38.08 -30.89
CA ASN A 202 7.56 37.63 -29.66
C ASN A 202 6.60 37.38 -28.48
N TYR A 203 5.32 37.14 -28.76
CA TYR A 203 4.32 36.82 -27.75
C TYR A 203 4.33 35.33 -27.37
N LEU A 204 4.55 34.47 -28.36
CA LEU A 204 4.75 33.03 -28.16
C LEU A 204 6.13 32.61 -28.64
N THR A 205 6.72 31.65 -27.94
CA THR A 205 7.99 31.01 -28.34
C THR A 205 7.73 29.54 -28.60
N PHE A 206 8.18 29.05 -29.76
CA PHE A 206 8.12 27.62 -30.09
C PHE A 206 9.35 26.90 -29.52
N ILE A 207 9.12 25.80 -28.81
CA ILE A 207 10.14 24.87 -28.34
C ILE A 207 9.91 23.53 -29.06
N PRO A 208 10.94 22.99 -29.75
CA PRO A 208 10.88 21.65 -30.32
C PRO A 208 10.40 20.62 -29.29
N ASP A 209 9.59 19.67 -29.73
CA ASP A 209 9.01 18.56 -28.93
C ASP A 209 7.97 18.94 -27.85
N LEU A 210 7.95 20.20 -27.37
CA LEU A 210 7.02 20.66 -26.34
C LEU A 210 5.86 21.50 -26.88
N GLY A 211 6.09 22.29 -27.93
CA GLY A 211 5.08 23.18 -28.53
C GLY A 211 5.34 24.66 -28.26
N PHE A 212 4.28 25.44 -28.11
CA PHE A 212 4.36 26.89 -27.92
C PHE A 212 4.16 27.26 -26.46
N LYS A 213 4.96 28.18 -25.93
CA LYS A 213 4.71 28.80 -24.61
C LYS A 213 4.56 30.31 -24.74
N ARG A 214 3.83 30.91 -23.79
CA ARG A 214 3.79 32.37 -23.63
C ARG A 214 5.20 32.87 -23.27
N ASN A 215 5.65 33.90 -23.97
CA ASN A 215 6.93 34.52 -23.70
C ASN A 215 6.79 35.48 -22.51
N VAL A 216 7.29 35.05 -21.35
CA VAL A 216 7.35 35.86 -20.13
C VAL A 216 8.81 36.22 -19.87
N LYS A 217 9.04 37.43 -19.39
CA LYS A 217 10.40 37.91 -19.11
C LYS A 217 11.03 37.07 -17.99
N THR A 218 12.27 36.64 -18.18
CA THR A 218 13.00 35.87 -17.17
C THR A 218 13.87 36.76 -16.29
N ILE A 219 14.27 36.27 -15.12
CA ILE A 219 15.21 36.96 -14.23
C ILE A 219 16.52 37.22 -14.96
N LYS A 220 17.01 36.25 -15.73
CA LYS A 220 18.22 36.39 -16.54
C LYS A 220 18.12 37.55 -17.53
N GLN A 221 16.98 37.71 -18.21
CA GLN A 221 16.75 38.82 -19.13
C GLN A 221 16.65 40.17 -18.40
N LEU A 222 15.97 40.21 -17.25
CA LEU A 222 15.89 41.40 -16.41
C LEU A 222 17.29 41.87 -15.98
N LEU A 223 18.14 40.96 -15.53
CA LEU A 223 19.49 41.28 -15.06
C LEU A 223 20.44 41.69 -16.19
N ALA A 224 20.14 41.34 -17.45
CA ALA A 224 20.90 41.81 -18.61
C ALA A 224 20.61 43.27 -18.96
N GLU A 225 19.43 43.79 -18.63
CA GLU A 225 19.03 45.17 -18.90
C GLU A 225 19.55 46.15 -17.85
N ASP A 226 19.74 47.42 -18.22
CA ASP A 226 20.03 48.49 -17.25
C ASP A 226 18.72 49.13 -16.76
N PHE A 227 18.58 49.29 -15.45
CA PHE A 227 17.41 49.91 -14.84
C PHE A 227 17.78 50.62 -13.54
N LYS A 228 16.94 51.58 -13.17
CA LYS A 228 17.16 52.40 -11.97
C LYS A 228 17.25 51.53 -10.73
N ASP A 229 18.27 51.78 -9.91
CA ASP A 229 18.52 51.10 -8.62
C ASP A 229 18.94 49.62 -8.76
N LYS A 230 19.33 49.15 -9.96
CA LYS A 230 19.85 47.79 -10.22
C LYS A 230 21.00 47.38 -9.31
N GLU A 231 21.93 48.29 -9.02
CA GLU A 231 23.07 48.01 -8.12
C GLU A 231 22.59 47.61 -6.70
N ILE A 232 21.50 48.22 -6.21
CA ILE A 232 20.93 47.86 -4.91
C ILE A 232 20.40 46.42 -4.95
N LEU A 233 19.70 46.02 -6.02
CA LEU A 233 19.19 44.67 -6.18
C LEU A 233 20.32 43.63 -6.22
N ILE A 234 21.34 43.85 -7.06
CA ILE A 234 22.46 42.92 -7.20
C ILE A 234 23.17 42.72 -5.86
N ARG A 235 23.37 43.79 -5.07
CA ARG A 235 24.03 43.70 -3.77
C ARG A 235 23.16 43.00 -2.73
N ARG A 236 21.85 43.22 -2.75
CA ARG A 236 20.90 42.48 -1.92
C ARG A 236 20.88 40.99 -2.26
N MET A 237 20.88 40.64 -3.54
CA MET A 237 20.94 39.25 -4.01
C MET A 237 22.23 38.55 -3.56
N LYS A 238 23.34 39.29 -3.50
CA LYS A 238 24.63 38.82 -2.93
C LYS A 238 24.66 38.73 -1.40
N GLY A 239 23.53 38.97 -0.72
CA GLY A 239 23.41 38.85 0.73
C GLY A 239 23.83 40.09 1.54
N GLU A 240 24.15 41.23 0.90
CA GLU A 240 24.46 42.45 1.65
C GLU A 240 23.24 43.02 2.37
N SER A 241 23.42 43.46 3.61
CA SER A 241 22.37 44.12 4.38
C SER A 241 22.12 45.55 3.90
N LEU A 242 20.92 46.07 4.19
CA LEU A 242 20.57 47.47 3.90
C LEU A 242 21.52 48.49 4.56
N GLN A 243 22.14 48.12 5.68
CA GLN A 243 23.12 48.95 6.37
C GLN A 243 24.43 49.01 5.59
N GLN A 244 24.99 47.86 5.19
CA GLN A 244 26.23 47.77 4.41
C GLN A 244 26.11 48.53 3.07
N ILE A 245 24.97 48.39 2.40
CA ILE A 245 24.68 49.13 1.16
C ILE A 245 24.61 50.65 1.45
N GLY A 246 23.93 51.04 2.54
CA GLY A 246 23.84 52.43 2.96
C GLY A 246 25.21 53.07 3.21
N ASP A 247 26.06 52.40 3.99
CA ASP A 247 27.39 52.89 4.36
C ASP A 247 28.28 53.09 3.12
N SER A 248 28.27 52.13 2.18
CA SER A 248 29.05 52.23 0.95
C SER A 248 28.57 53.31 -0.04
N LEU A 249 27.27 53.63 -0.03
CA LEU A 249 26.66 54.63 -0.91
C LEU A 249 26.50 56.00 -0.22
N ASN A 250 26.96 56.14 1.03
CA ASN A 250 26.73 57.31 1.89
C ASN A 250 25.25 57.69 2.03
N LEU A 251 24.38 56.69 2.21
CA LEU A 251 22.94 56.84 2.39
C LEU A 251 22.49 56.17 3.69
N SER A 252 21.42 56.67 4.31
CA SER A 252 20.85 56.00 5.48
C SER A 252 20.25 54.64 5.09
N ARG A 253 20.30 53.66 6.01
CA ARG A 253 19.63 52.36 5.88
C ARG A 253 18.16 52.50 5.46
N GLU A 254 17.46 53.47 6.05
CA GLU A 254 16.07 53.77 5.72
C GLU A 254 15.89 54.25 4.28
N ARG A 255 16.85 55.02 3.75
CA ARG A 255 16.81 55.47 2.35
C ARG A 255 17.02 54.32 1.38
N ILE A 256 17.89 53.36 1.70
CA ILE A 256 18.09 52.15 0.89
C ILE A 256 16.82 51.29 0.91
N ARG A 257 16.21 51.06 2.08
CA ARG A 257 14.93 50.35 2.23
C ARG A 257 13.84 50.92 1.33
N GLN A 258 13.70 52.25 1.30
CA GLN A 258 12.71 52.92 0.45
C GLN A 258 12.98 52.75 -1.05
N ARG A 259 14.25 52.72 -1.47
CA ARG A 259 14.61 52.49 -2.88
C ARG A 259 14.38 51.04 -3.29
N GLU A 260 14.77 50.08 -2.46
CA GLU A 260 14.52 48.66 -2.65
C GLU A 260 13.02 48.36 -2.74
N ALA A 261 12.20 48.83 -1.80
CA ALA A 261 10.76 48.62 -1.83
C ALA A 261 10.11 49.20 -3.11
N LYS A 262 10.56 50.39 -3.54
CA LYS A 262 10.10 50.98 -4.81
C LYS A 262 10.56 50.18 -6.02
N LEU A 263 11.75 49.60 -5.98
CA LEU A 263 12.27 48.76 -7.05
C LEU A 263 11.49 47.44 -7.14
N LEU A 264 11.32 46.72 -6.03
CA LEU A 264 10.59 45.45 -5.97
C LEU A 264 9.13 45.59 -6.39
N ASN A 265 8.50 46.75 -6.15
CA ASN A 265 7.13 47.05 -6.61
C ASN A 265 7.04 47.43 -8.10
N ARG A 266 8.16 47.72 -8.75
CA ARG A 266 8.25 48.08 -10.18
C ARG A 266 8.74 46.93 -11.05
N LEU A 267 9.09 45.80 -10.45
CA LEU A 267 9.51 44.62 -11.22
C LEU A 267 8.38 44.21 -12.18
N PRO A 268 8.72 43.88 -13.44
CA PRO A 268 7.75 43.30 -14.36
C PRO A 268 7.29 41.94 -13.86
N GLU A 269 6.27 41.38 -14.50
CA GLU A 269 5.94 39.97 -14.34
C GLU A 269 7.15 39.12 -14.79
N LEU A 270 7.61 38.23 -13.92
CA LEU A 270 8.76 37.36 -14.15
C LEU A 270 8.33 35.89 -14.14
N GLU A 271 8.86 35.12 -15.07
CA GLU A 271 8.53 33.70 -15.27
C GLU A 271 8.70 32.90 -13.98
N GLU A 272 9.85 33.06 -13.32
CA GLU A 272 10.28 32.29 -12.16
C GLU A 272 9.52 32.67 -10.88
N LEU A 273 9.21 33.96 -10.68
CA LEU A 273 8.44 34.42 -9.50
C LEU A 273 7.04 33.81 -9.46
N ASN A 274 6.42 33.63 -10.61
CA ASN A 274 5.09 33.03 -10.71
C ASN A 274 5.15 31.51 -10.62
N PHE A 275 6.11 30.87 -11.31
CA PHE A 275 6.21 29.41 -11.39
C PHE A 275 6.57 28.77 -10.04
N TYR A 276 7.49 29.37 -9.28
CA TYR A 276 8.00 28.78 -8.04
C TYR A 276 7.25 29.20 -6.79
N LYS A 277 6.31 30.14 -6.89
CA LYS A 277 5.67 30.78 -5.73
C LYS A 277 5.10 29.76 -4.74
N ASP A 278 4.25 28.87 -5.22
CA ASP A 278 3.52 27.93 -4.36
C ASP A 278 4.46 26.94 -3.65
N VAL A 279 5.59 26.61 -4.28
CA VAL A 279 6.59 25.69 -3.69
C VAL A 279 7.52 26.43 -2.73
N PHE A 280 7.91 27.65 -3.07
CA PHE A 280 8.84 28.46 -2.28
C PHE A 280 8.19 29.00 -0.99
N GLU A 281 6.90 29.37 -1.04
CA GLU A 281 6.16 29.88 0.12
C GLU A 281 5.71 28.77 1.09
N VAL A 282 5.75 27.50 0.69
CA VAL A 282 5.36 26.36 1.53
C VAL A 282 6.56 25.67 2.17
N TYR A 283 7.68 25.55 1.45
CA TYR A 283 8.84 24.76 1.86
C TYR A 283 10.11 25.61 2.07
N GLU A 284 10.95 25.17 3.01
CA GLU A 284 12.21 25.81 3.38
C GLU A 284 13.35 25.36 2.45
N TRP A 285 13.58 26.09 1.36
CA TRP A 285 14.67 25.82 0.41
C TRP A 285 15.97 26.54 0.75
N ASP A 286 17.12 25.88 0.63
CA ASP A 286 18.40 26.57 0.50
C ASP A 286 18.79 26.78 -0.97
N GLU A 287 19.75 27.69 -1.21
CA GLU A 287 20.17 28.08 -2.56
C GLU A 287 20.75 26.91 -3.36
N GLU A 288 21.59 26.08 -2.74
CA GLU A 288 22.28 24.99 -3.41
C GLU A 288 21.28 23.89 -3.80
N LEU A 289 20.41 23.49 -2.87
CA LEU A 289 19.39 22.47 -3.12
C LEU A 289 18.37 22.93 -4.16
N PHE A 290 17.86 24.16 -4.05
CA PHE A 290 16.88 24.69 -5.01
C PHE A 290 17.46 24.72 -6.43
N SER A 291 18.69 25.23 -6.57
CA SER A 291 19.37 25.32 -7.86
C SER A 291 19.63 23.93 -8.45
N ALA A 292 20.03 22.96 -7.63
CA ALA A 292 20.26 21.58 -8.07
C ALA A 292 18.96 20.88 -8.51
N VAL A 293 17.89 20.99 -7.72
CA VAL A 293 16.61 20.32 -7.97
C VAL A 293 15.90 20.86 -9.22
N TYR A 294 15.92 22.19 -9.42
CA TYR A 294 15.22 22.81 -10.54
C TYR A 294 16.12 23.17 -11.74
N GLY A 295 17.43 22.97 -11.63
CA GLY A 295 18.38 23.33 -12.67
C GLY A 295 18.47 24.84 -12.92
N GLU A 296 18.18 25.65 -11.90
CA GLU A 296 18.14 27.10 -11.99
C GLU A 296 19.49 27.74 -11.62
N ILE A 297 19.72 28.96 -12.09
CA ILE A 297 20.89 29.75 -11.70
C ILE A 297 20.67 30.35 -10.29
N PRO A 298 21.75 30.57 -9.50
CA PRO A 298 21.65 31.11 -8.13
C PRO A 298 20.87 32.43 -8.04
N GLU A 299 20.97 33.29 -9.07
CA GLU A 299 20.27 34.55 -9.13
C GLU A 299 18.74 34.42 -9.08
N VAL A 300 18.20 33.29 -9.55
CA VAL A 300 16.75 33.00 -9.47
C VAL A 300 16.34 32.83 -8.00
N TYR A 301 17.04 31.95 -7.27
CA TYR A 301 16.81 31.72 -5.86
C TYR A 301 16.96 33.02 -5.05
N GLN A 302 18.03 33.77 -5.28
CA GLN A 302 18.30 35.01 -4.54
C GLN A 302 17.20 36.06 -4.73
N LEU A 303 16.62 36.18 -5.94
CA LEU A 303 15.51 37.09 -6.16
C LEU A 303 14.21 36.58 -5.54
N LEU A 304 13.92 35.28 -5.63
CA LEU A 304 12.78 34.65 -4.96
C LEU A 304 12.84 34.92 -3.46
N ASN A 305 13.98 34.68 -2.82
CA ASN A 305 14.20 34.89 -1.39
C ASN A 305 14.09 36.37 -0.94
N ILE A 306 14.30 37.32 -1.84
CA ILE A 306 14.10 38.76 -1.55
C ILE A 306 12.64 39.17 -1.70
N LYS A 307 11.92 38.56 -2.66
CA LYS A 307 10.61 39.03 -3.11
C LYS A 307 9.44 38.26 -2.50
N LEU A 308 9.62 36.98 -2.20
CA LEU A 308 8.64 36.07 -1.64
C LEU A 308 8.98 35.75 -0.18
N ASP A 309 7.98 35.33 0.58
CA ASP A 309 8.17 34.83 1.93
C ASP A 309 8.51 33.34 1.85
N GLN A 310 9.63 32.93 2.44
CA GLN A 310 10.03 31.53 2.46
C GLN A 310 9.14 30.72 3.42
N GLY A 311 8.78 29.50 3.02
CA GLY A 311 8.02 28.59 3.87
C GLY A 311 8.85 27.97 5.01
N GLU A 312 8.16 27.33 5.95
CA GLU A 312 8.77 26.70 7.14
C GLU A 312 8.78 25.16 7.10
N ARG A 313 8.14 24.53 6.10
CA ARG A 313 8.10 23.06 6.02
C ARG A 313 9.38 22.50 5.43
N SER A 314 9.87 21.39 5.97
CA SER A 314 11.04 20.72 5.41
C SER A 314 10.78 20.26 3.98
N VAL A 315 11.76 20.44 3.10
CA VAL A 315 11.73 19.91 1.72
C VAL A 315 11.61 18.37 1.71
N LEU A 316 11.97 17.67 2.78
CA LEU A 316 11.73 16.23 2.89
C LEU A 316 10.23 15.86 2.82
N ASP A 317 9.35 16.74 3.32
CA ASP A 317 7.88 16.54 3.27
C ASP A 317 7.32 16.69 1.85
N LEU A 318 8.15 17.11 0.90
CA LEU A 318 7.81 17.30 -0.50
C LEU A 318 7.76 15.98 -1.27
N LEU A 319 8.54 14.98 -0.82
CA LEU A 319 8.71 13.69 -1.49
C LEU A 319 7.39 12.93 -1.70
N ASP A 320 6.43 13.08 -0.78
CA ASP A 320 5.13 12.39 -0.82
C ASP A 320 4.01 13.19 -1.52
N LYS A 321 4.21 14.50 -1.79
CA LYS A 321 3.12 15.44 -2.13
C LYS A 321 3.24 16.10 -3.49
N LEU A 322 4.46 16.27 -4.00
CA LEU A 322 4.73 16.90 -5.29
C LEU A 322 5.30 15.87 -6.26
N SER A 323 4.96 16.03 -7.54
CA SER A 323 5.45 15.18 -8.64
C SER A 323 6.91 15.49 -8.99
N LEU A 324 7.83 15.31 -8.03
CA LEU A 324 9.25 15.31 -8.33
C LEU A 324 9.61 14.07 -9.15
N THR A 325 10.57 14.25 -10.06
CA THR A 325 11.23 13.13 -10.74
C THR A 325 12.13 12.37 -9.76
N ALA A 326 12.46 11.10 -10.07
CA ALA A 326 13.35 10.29 -9.24
C ALA A 326 14.71 10.97 -9.00
N GLU A 327 15.28 11.62 -10.03
CA GLU A 327 16.53 12.36 -9.94
C GLU A 327 16.43 13.53 -8.94
N GLN A 328 15.31 14.27 -8.96
CA GLN A 328 15.07 15.36 -8.03
C GLN A 328 14.89 14.87 -6.59
N GLN A 329 14.21 13.73 -6.41
CA GLN A 329 14.07 13.10 -5.10
C GLN A 329 15.42 12.66 -4.54
N GLU A 330 16.30 12.08 -5.39
CA GLU A 330 17.66 11.69 -5.01
C GLU A 330 18.50 12.89 -4.57
N LEU A 331 18.40 14.03 -5.27
CA LEU A 331 19.10 15.27 -4.89
C LEU A 331 18.66 15.78 -3.51
N VAL A 332 17.35 15.78 -3.25
CA VAL A 332 16.79 16.16 -1.94
C VAL A 332 17.29 15.20 -0.85
N LEU A 333 17.18 13.89 -1.07
CA LEU A 333 17.63 12.88 -0.10
C LEU A 333 19.13 12.98 0.19
N ALA A 334 19.96 13.16 -0.84
CA ALA A 334 21.40 13.32 -0.70
C ALA A 334 21.77 14.57 0.11
N HIS A 335 21.10 15.71 -0.14
CA HIS A 335 21.34 16.95 0.59
C HIS A 335 21.10 16.79 2.11
N PHE A 336 20.00 16.12 2.50
CA PHE A 336 19.69 15.86 3.90
C PHE A 336 20.37 14.59 4.46
N ASN A 337 21.24 13.93 3.70
CA ASN A 337 21.86 12.66 4.06
C ASN A 337 20.83 11.62 4.55
N CYS A 338 19.75 11.47 3.78
CA CYS A 338 18.62 10.58 4.02
C CYS A 338 18.47 9.55 2.90
N TYR A 339 17.71 8.50 3.16
CA TYR A 339 17.30 7.50 2.17
C TYR A 339 15.87 7.04 2.47
N ILE A 340 15.24 6.38 1.49
CA ILE A 340 13.96 5.73 1.68
C ILE A 340 14.23 4.28 2.10
N ASN A 341 13.81 3.91 3.31
CA ASN A 341 14.00 2.55 3.82
C ASN A 341 12.99 1.55 3.21
N TYR A 342 13.15 0.27 3.53
CA TYR A 342 12.26 -0.80 3.07
C TYR A 342 10.79 -0.70 3.55
N GLU A 343 10.49 0.21 4.48
CA GLU A 343 9.12 0.53 4.91
C GLU A 343 8.53 1.74 4.16
N ASN A 344 9.22 2.23 3.12
CA ASN A 344 8.91 3.45 2.38
C ASN A 344 8.86 4.70 3.28
N LYS A 345 9.77 4.80 4.24
CA LYS A 345 9.93 6.00 5.09
C LYS A 345 11.27 6.66 4.81
N VAL A 346 11.27 7.98 4.82
CA VAL A 346 12.49 8.77 4.75
C VAL A 346 13.20 8.69 6.10
N VAL A 347 14.43 8.19 6.08
CA VAL A 347 15.25 7.98 7.28
C VAL A 347 16.66 8.53 7.06
N PRO A 348 17.23 9.25 8.04
CA PRO A 348 18.62 9.69 7.97
C PRO A 348 19.61 8.51 7.98
N TYR A 349 20.70 8.60 7.22
CA TYR A 349 21.78 7.62 7.24
C TYR A 349 22.45 7.50 8.62
N ASN A 350 22.46 8.59 9.42
CA ASN A 350 23.03 8.57 10.78
C ASN A 350 22.28 7.62 11.74
N ASN A 351 21.05 7.20 11.41
CA ASN A 351 20.30 6.20 12.16
C ASN A 351 20.83 4.80 11.81
N LYS A 352 21.97 4.44 12.44
CA LYS A 352 22.65 3.16 12.20
C LYS A 352 21.77 1.93 12.43
N VAL A 353 20.78 1.99 13.33
CA VAL A 353 19.86 0.88 13.58
C VAL A 353 18.91 0.70 12.39
N ALA A 354 18.26 1.79 11.96
CA ALA A 354 17.34 1.71 10.82
C ALA A 354 18.07 1.35 9.52
N PHE A 355 19.28 1.88 9.31
CA PHE A 355 20.10 1.52 8.15
C PHE A 355 20.52 0.04 8.19
N PHE A 356 20.95 -0.45 9.35
CA PHE A 356 21.23 -1.88 9.54
C PHE A 356 19.99 -2.75 9.27
N GLU A 357 18.81 -2.38 9.78
CA GLU A 357 17.56 -3.09 9.51
C GLU A 357 17.20 -3.09 8.02
N HIS A 358 17.47 -1.98 7.32
CA HIS A 358 17.24 -1.87 5.89
C HIS A 358 18.17 -2.78 5.09
N LEU A 359 19.47 -2.79 5.38
CA LEU A 359 20.40 -3.72 4.73
C LEU A 359 20.04 -5.18 5.05
N MET A 360 19.69 -5.47 6.31
CA MET A 360 19.27 -6.81 6.71
C MET A 360 17.98 -7.26 6.03
N PHE A 361 17.05 -6.36 5.76
CA PHE A 361 15.86 -6.68 4.98
C PHE A 361 16.20 -7.15 3.56
N HIS A 362 17.24 -6.60 2.92
CA HIS A 362 17.63 -7.01 1.57
C HIS A 362 18.58 -8.21 1.55
N PHE A 363 19.58 -8.22 2.43
CA PHE A 363 20.66 -9.22 2.40
C PHE A 363 20.46 -10.37 3.38
N GLY A 364 19.72 -10.15 4.46
CA GLY A 364 19.60 -11.07 5.58
C GLY A 364 18.35 -11.95 5.54
N GLN A 365 17.85 -12.31 4.36
CA GLN A 365 16.70 -13.21 4.23
C GLN A 365 17.00 -14.62 4.74
N THR A 366 18.25 -15.06 4.56
CA THR A 366 18.79 -16.30 5.13
C THR A 366 19.79 -15.97 6.25
N ALA A 367 20.14 -16.98 7.05
CA ALA A 367 21.15 -16.83 8.10
C ALA A 367 22.50 -16.39 7.51
N VAL A 368 23.00 -15.24 7.96
CA VAL A 368 24.29 -14.67 7.60
C VAL A 368 25.21 -14.65 8.81
N SER A 369 26.52 -14.83 8.59
CA SER A 369 27.52 -14.61 9.63
C SER A 369 27.80 -13.12 9.80
N ASN A 370 28.46 -12.76 10.90
CA ASN A 370 28.86 -11.37 11.12
C ASN A 370 29.93 -10.91 10.11
N GLU A 371 30.82 -11.82 9.70
CA GLU A 371 31.86 -11.55 8.71
C GLU A 371 31.24 -11.27 7.34
N ASP A 372 30.37 -12.17 6.86
CA ASP A 372 29.70 -12.04 5.56
C ASP A 372 28.83 -10.77 5.50
N PHE A 373 28.09 -10.46 6.58
CA PHE A 373 27.29 -9.24 6.63
C PHE A 373 28.16 -7.99 6.52
N ASN A 374 29.28 -7.91 7.24
CA ASN A 374 30.14 -6.74 7.22
C ASN A 374 30.77 -6.54 5.84
N GLU A 375 31.16 -7.62 5.16
CA GLU A 375 31.70 -7.57 3.80
C GLU A 375 30.67 -6.96 2.83
N VAL A 376 29.48 -7.56 2.73
CA VAL A 376 28.43 -7.13 1.80
C VAL A 376 27.90 -5.72 2.13
N ALA A 377 27.70 -5.41 3.41
CA ALA A 377 27.23 -4.09 3.82
C ALA A 377 28.25 -2.99 3.52
N ASN A 378 29.54 -3.25 3.73
CA ASN A 378 30.59 -2.28 3.43
C ASN A 378 30.82 -2.13 1.92
N GLU A 379 30.68 -3.20 1.14
CA GLU A 379 30.68 -3.12 -0.32
C GLU A 379 29.52 -2.22 -0.81
N TYR A 380 28.30 -2.43 -0.31
CA TYR A 380 27.14 -1.59 -0.62
C TYR A 380 27.39 -0.10 -0.34
N ILE A 381 27.95 0.22 0.83
CA ILE A 381 28.32 1.61 1.21
C ILE A 381 29.32 2.21 0.22
N THR A 382 30.30 1.41 -0.23
CA THR A 382 31.34 1.82 -1.17
C THR A 382 30.76 2.10 -2.56
N GLU A 383 29.97 1.17 -3.10
CA GLU A 383 29.38 1.26 -4.44
C GLU A 383 28.45 2.46 -4.59
N HIS A 384 27.65 2.72 -3.55
CA HIS A 384 26.71 3.85 -3.50
C HIS A 384 27.36 5.16 -3.05
N ARG A 385 28.70 5.18 -2.85
CA ARG A 385 29.49 6.36 -2.46
C ARG A 385 28.96 7.05 -1.20
N LEU A 386 28.47 6.27 -0.24
CA LEU A 386 27.94 6.77 1.02
C LEU A 386 29.07 7.13 1.98
N ASP A 387 28.74 7.86 3.07
CA ASP A 387 29.71 8.27 4.07
C ASP A 387 30.44 7.05 4.69
N PRO A 388 31.78 6.99 4.64
CA PRO A 388 32.59 5.97 5.30
C PRO A 388 32.30 5.78 6.79
N SER A 389 31.73 6.77 7.47
CA SER A 389 31.29 6.67 8.87
C SER A 389 30.21 5.58 9.10
N LEU A 390 29.55 5.14 8.03
CA LEU A 390 28.53 4.08 8.03
C LEU A 390 29.13 2.67 8.05
N TYR A 391 30.43 2.50 7.80
CA TYR A 391 31.03 1.17 7.75
C TYR A 391 30.82 0.37 9.04
N TYR A 392 30.57 -0.92 8.85
CA TYR A 392 30.40 -1.89 9.91
C TYR A 392 31.72 -2.58 10.25
N THR A 393 32.07 -2.52 11.52
CA THR A 393 33.07 -3.38 12.16
C THR A 393 32.39 -4.53 12.90
N GLU A 394 33.12 -5.60 13.19
CA GLU A 394 32.59 -6.74 13.96
C GLU A 394 31.90 -6.30 15.25
N ARG A 395 32.51 -5.39 16.01
CA ARG A 395 31.96 -4.89 17.29
C ARG A 395 30.70 -4.07 17.10
N SER A 396 30.65 -3.21 16.07
CA SER A 396 29.48 -2.37 15.83
C SER A 396 28.27 -3.16 15.35
N ALA A 397 28.48 -4.18 14.50
CA ALA A 397 27.41 -5.04 14.01
C ALA A 397 26.79 -5.88 15.15
N MET A 398 27.61 -6.47 16.02
CA MET A 398 27.14 -7.22 17.19
C MET A 398 26.22 -6.38 18.09
N GLY A 399 26.62 -5.14 18.38
CA GLY A 399 25.79 -4.23 19.19
C GLY A 399 24.47 -3.84 18.53
N LEU A 400 24.34 -3.92 17.21
CA LEU A 400 23.10 -3.61 16.48
C LEU A 400 22.14 -4.81 16.44
N ILE A 401 22.67 -6.02 16.27
CA ILE A 401 21.89 -7.28 16.34
C ILE A 401 21.10 -7.36 17.65
N ASP A 402 21.76 -7.05 18.78
CA ASP A 402 21.17 -7.15 20.11
C ASP A 402 20.25 -5.97 20.48
N ARG A 403 20.22 -4.90 19.67
CA ARG A 403 19.30 -3.75 19.85
C ARG A 403 18.09 -3.80 18.91
N SER A 404 18.23 -4.37 17.72
CA SER A 404 17.11 -4.42 16.77
C SER A 404 16.09 -5.49 17.14
N ARG A 405 14.80 -5.14 17.04
CA ARG A 405 13.68 -6.09 17.17
C ARG A 405 13.35 -6.83 15.88
N LYS A 406 14.10 -6.53 14.81
CA LYS A 406 13.89 -7.07 13.46
C LYS A 406 14.93 -8.10 13.05
N ILE A 407 15.62 -8.66 14.05
CA ILE A 407 16.71 -9.62 13.85
C ILE A 407 16.56 -10.76 14.83
N ILE A 408 16.69 -11.99 14.32
CA ILE A 408 16.74 -13.21 15.12
C ILE A 408 18.10 -13.87 15.00
N ARG A 409 18.64 -14.34 16.13
CA ARG A 409 19.88 -15.11 16.17
C ARG A 409 19.60 -16.58 15.88
N THR A 410 20.50 -17.19 15.12
CA THR A 410 20.42 -18.61 14.74
C THR A 410 21.59 -19.38 15.37
N LYS A 411 22.02 -20.50 14.77
CA LYS A 411 23.13 -21.33 15.29
C LYS A 411 24.49 -20.66 15.00
N ARG A 412 25.55 -20.98 15.75
CA ARG A 412 26.94 -20.53 15.48
C ARG A 412 27.12 -19.01 15.32
N ASN A 413 26.37 -18.19 16.07
CA ASN A 413 26.40 -16.72 15.98
C ASN A 413 25.95 -16.11 14.65
N SER A 414 25.35 -16.87 13.73
CA SER A 414 24.67 -16.27 12.58
C SER A 414 23.31 -15.68 12.98
N PHE A 415 22.77 -14.83 12.13
CA PHE A 415 21.52 -14.10 12.35
C PHE A 415 20.83 -13.81 11.02
N ARG A 416 19.53 -13.52 11.05
CA ARG A 416 18.76 -13.13 9.86
C ARG A 416 17.68 -12.12 10.20
N PHE A 417 17.12 -11.50 9.18
CA PHE A 417 16.00 -10.58 9.31
C PHE A 417 14.75 -11.35 9.76
N TYR A 418 14.15 -10.86 10.85
CA TYR A 418 12.94 -11.40 11.43
C TYR A 418 12.24 -10.32 12.25
N ASP A 419 11.12 -9.82 11.74
CA ASP A 419 10.40 -8.70 12.34
C ASP A 419 9.44 -9.18 13.44
N VAL A 420 9.91 -9.14 14.70
CA VAL A 420 9.13 -9.61 15.85
C VAL A 420 7.89 -8.73 16.08
N ASP A 421 7.96 -7.45 15.72
CA ASP A 421 6.83 -6.52 15.89
C ASP A 421 5.66 -6.87 14.97
N LYS A 422 5.89 -7.71 13.97
CA LYS A 422 4.86 -8.25 13.11
C LYS A 422 4.21 -9.51 13.66
N VAL A 423 4.77 -10.21 14.66
CA VAL A 423 4.17 -11.45 15.17
C VAL A 423 2.83 -11.16 15.85
N ASP A 424 1.78 -11.91 15.49
CA ASP A 424 0.43 -11.75 16.01
C ASP A 424 0.40 -12.00 17.54
N PRO A 425 -0.21 -11.11 18.34
CA PRO A 425 -0.43 -11.34 19.77
C PRO A 425 -1.09 -12.70 20.11
N GLU A 426 -2.01 -13.21 19.29
CA GLU A 426 -2.61 -14.54 19.50
C GLU A 426 -1.54 -15.65 19.40
N MET A 427 -0.66 -15.57 18.40
CA MET A 427 0.45 -16.52 18.23
C MET A 427 1.49 -16.41 19.36
N MET A 428 1.76 -15.20 19.84
CA MET A 428 2.63 -14.98 20.99
C MET A 428 2.07 -15.62 22.26
N ASN A 429 0.75 -15.60 22.46
CA ASN A 429 0.11 -16.31 23.56
C ASN A 429 0.18 -17.83 23.37
N HIS A 430 -0.05 -18.32 22.15
CA HIS A 430 0.09 -19.75 21.85
C HIS A 430 1.52 -20.25 22.16
N LEU A 431 2.55 -19.47 21.80
CA LEU A 431 3.94 -19.79 22.17
C LEU A 431 4.14 -19.87 23.69
N LYS A 432 3.51 -18.99 24.48
CA LYS A 432 3.59 -19.09 25.95
C LYS A 432 2.97 -20.38 26.46
N GLU A 433 1.83 -20.78 25.90
CA GLU A 433 1.13 -22.03 26.27
C GLU A 433 1.97 -23.28 25.97
N LEU A 434 2.84 -23.26 24.94
CA LEU A 434 3.73 -24.39 24.64
C LEU A 434 4.77 -24.67 25.72
N LEU A 435 5.11 -23.68 26.56
CA LEU A 435 6.07 -23.83 27.66
C LEU A 435 5.38 -24.04 29.02
N ASP A 436 4.05 -24.21 29.06
CA ASP A 436 3.28 -24.72 30.19
C ASP A 436 3.53 -26.23 30.35
N LEU A 437 4.77 -26.58 30.71
CA LEU A 437 5.27 -27.94 30.79
C LEU A 437 5.47 -28.36 32.26
N ASP A 438 5.51 -29.68 32.48
CA ASP A 438 5.91 -30.21 33.78
C ASP A 438 7.35 -29.80 34.13
N PRO A 439 7.68 -29.68 35.43
CA PRO A 439 9.02 -29.27 35.82
C PRO A 439 10.09 -30.24 35.36
N GLY A 440 11.12 -29.69 34.72
CA GLY A 440 12.16 -30.48 34.07
C GLY A 440 13.11 -29.65 33.24
N VAL A 441 14.02 -30.32 32.54
CA VAL A 441 14.94 -29.69 31.58
C VAL A 441 14.67 -30.23 30.20
N TYR A 442 14.40 -29.32 29.27
CA TYR A 442 13.97 -29.64 27.91
C TYR A 442 14.92 -29.02 26.88
N HIS A 443 14.97 -29.64 25.71
CA HIS A 443 15.64 -29.09 24.54
C HIS A 443 14.62 -28.43 23.60
N MET A 444 14.88 -27.21 23.15
CA MET A 444 13.93 -26.45 22.32
C MET A 444 13.63 -27.12 20.97
N ALA A 445 14.55 -27.93 20.45
CA ALA A 445 14.28 -28.71 19.23
C ALA A 445 13.11 -29.70 19.40
N LYS A 446 12.82 -30.17 20.62
CA LYS A 446 11.64 -30.99 20.90
C LYS A 446 10.36 -30.18 20.63
N ILE A 447 10.26 -28.99 21.24
CA ILE A 447 9.11 -28.08 21.08
C ILE A 447 8.96 -27.67 19.62
N PHE A 448 10.07 -27.36 18.95
CA PHE A 448 10.09 -27.04 17.53
C PHE A 448 9.51 -28.18 16.67
N ASN A 449 10.04 -29.39 16.82
CA ASN A 449 9.62 -30.55 16.01
C ASN A 449 8.17 -30.98 16.30
N GLU A 450 7.72 -30.85 17.55
CA GLU A 450 6.36 -31.21 17.95
C GLU A 450 5.31 -30.18 17.46
N ASN A 451 5.76 -28.99 17.02
CA ASN A 451 4.89 -27.88 16.60
C ASN A 451 5.30 -27.30 15.23
N GLU A 452 5.75 -28.16 14.30
CA GLU A 452 6.33 -27.77 13.00
C GLU A 452 5.45 -26.81 12.20
N ALA A 453 4.13 -27.06 12.12
CA ALA A 453 3.20 -26.18 11.40
C ALA A 453 3.18 -24.75 11.95
N LEU A 454 3.23 -24.58 13.27
CA LEU A 454 3.31 -23.26 13.91
C LEU A 454 4.66 -22.61 13.63
N MET A 455 5.76 -23.37 13.64
CA MET A 455 7.10 -22.85 13.35
C MET A 455 7.19 -22.30 11.93
N VAL A 456 6.62 -23.02 10.96
CA VAL A 456 6.49 -22.57 9.57
C VAL A 456 5.66 -21.29 9.50
N GLU A 457 4.52 -21.23 10.18
CA GLU A 457 3.66 -20.03 10.17
C GLU A 457 4.36 -18.81 10.77
N LEU A 458 5.13 -19.02 11.83
CA LEU A 458 5.96 -18.00 12.45
C LEU A 458 7.19 -17.65 11.63
N ASN A 459 7.53 -18.42 10.58
CA ASN A 459 8.80 -18.34 9.87
C ASN A 459 10.01 -18.50 10.82
N ILE A 460 10.01 -19.56 11.63
CA ILE A 460 11.10 -19.97 12.50
C ILE A 460 11.70 -21.26 11.95
N ASP A 461 13.00 -21.26 11.70
CA ASP A 461 13.67 -22.32 10.90
C ASP A 461 14.38 -23.35 11.78
N SER A 462 14.52 -23.07 13.07
CA SER A 462 15.17 -24.02 13.98
C SER A 462 14.80 -23.83 15.44
N GLY A 463 15.02 -24.87 16.23
CA GLY A 463 14.97 -24.77 17.69
C GLY A 463 15.96 -23.75 18.30
N HIS A 464 17.00 -23.32 17.57
CA HIS A 464 17.90 -22.25 18.04
C HIS A 464 17.24 -20.88 17.90
N GLU A 465 16.59 -20.63 16.77
CA GLU A 465 15.81 -19.41 16.54
C GLU A 465 14.64 -19.34 17.52
N LEU A 466 13.90 -20.43 17.68
CA LEU A 466 12.82 -20.52 18.66
C LEU A 466 13.32 -20.19 20.08
N HIS A 467 14.47 -20.77 20.47
CA HIS A 467 15.07 -20.47 21.77
C HIS A 467 15.42 -18.99 21.93
N ASN A 468 15.99 -18.35 20.90
CA ASN A 468 16.34 -16.94 20.94
C ASN A 468 15.11 -16.02 20.90
N LEU A 469 14.05 -16.41 20.19
CA LEU A 469 12.76 -15.73 20.19
C LEU A 469 12.19 -15.70 21.61
N TYR A 470 12.11 -16.86 22.28
CA TYR A 470 11.64 -16.91 23.66
C TYR A 470 12.52 -16.11 24.59
N LYS A 471 13.83 -16.41 24.61
CA LYS A 471 14.80 -15.80 25.54
C LYS A 471 14.79 -14.27 25.49
N ARG A 472 14.51 -13.68 24.33
CA ARG A 472 14.60 -12.23 24.12
C ARG A 472 13.25 -11.51 24.18
N TYR A 473 12.16 -12.14 23.76
CA TYR A 473 10.88 -11.45 23.54
C TYR A 473 9.68 -12.07 24.25
N ILE A 474 9.82 -13.25 24.86
CA ILE A 474 8.71 -13.95 25.51
C ILE A 474 9.09 -14.34 26.94
N GLU A 475 8.44 -13.69 27.89
CA GLU A 475 8.52 -14.07 29.29
C GLU A 475 7.49 -15.17 29.59
N VAL A 476 7.96 -16.28 30.17
CA VAL A 476 7.13 -17.40 30.63
C VAL A 476 7.47 -17.68 32.09
N GLU A 477 6.46 -17.66 32.94
CA GLU A 477 6.63 -17.87 34.38
C GLU A 477 7.22 -19.24 34.70
N GLY A 478 8.23 -19.28 35.57
CA GLY A 478 8.89 -20.53 35.96
C GLY A 478 9.85 -21.10 34.90
N VAL A 479 10.04 -20.46 33.75
CA VAL A 479 10.96 -20.92 32.70
C VAL A 479 12.28 -20.15 32.76
N THR A 480 13.41 -20.87 32.71
CA THR A 480 14.76 -20.29 32.65
C THR A 480 15.54 -20.84 31.47
N PHE A 481 15.99 -19.96 30.58
CA PHE A 481 16.80 -20.34 29.41
C PHE A 481 18.26 -20.53 29.82
N THR A 482 18.78 -21.75 29.65
CA THR A 482 20.14 -22.10 30.08
C THR A 482 21.10 -22.17 28.88
N LYS A 483 21.81 -23.29 28.69
CA LYS A 483 22.74 -23.45 27.56
C LYS A 483 21.93 -23.63 26.28
N MET A 484 22.04 -22.71 25.33
CA MET A 484 21.27 -22.78 24.08
C MET A 484 21.45 -24.15 23.37
N PRO A 485 20.38 -24.81 22.91
CA PRO A 485 18.97 -24.41 22.99
C PRO A 485 18.18 -25.13 24.10
N GLU A 486 18.77 -25.35 25.29
CA GLU A 486 18.11 -25.95 26.47
C GLU A 486 17.45 -24.90 27.37
N PHE A 487 16.39 -25.31 28.07
CA PHE A 487 15.70 -24.50 29.09
C PHE A 487 15.20 -25.38 30.24
N CYS A 488 15.02 -24.78 31.41
CA CYS A 488 14.50 -25.44 32.60
C CYS A 488 13.14 -24.85 32.98
N VAL A 489 12.23 -25.71 33.44
CA VAL A 489 10.91 -25.34 33.93
C VAL A 489 10.85 -25.68 35.42
N GLN A 490 10.73 -24.66 36.27
CA GLN A 490 10.55 -24.74 37.74
C GLN A 490 11.53 -25.67 38.49
N THR A 491 12.70 -25.94 37.92
CA THR A 491 13.73 -26.80 38.51
C THR A 491 15.12 -26.45 37.97
N SER A 492 16.18 -26.99 38.57
CA SER A 492 17.53 -26.94 38.04
C SER A 492 17.91 -28.25 37.34
N LYS A 493 18.87 -28.19 36.40
CA LYS A 493 19.36 -29.38 35.70
C LYS A 493 19.91 -30.46 36.63
N LYS A 494 20.54 -30.05 37.73
CA LYS A 494 21.07 -30.98 38.74
C LYS A 494 19.95 -31.68 39.50
N GLU A 495 19.01 -30.92 40.05
CA GLU A 495 17.88 -31.48 40.80
C GLU A 495 17.00 -32.37 39.93
N PHE A 496 16.77 -31.99 38.68
CA PHE A 496 16.01 -32.76 37.70
C PHE A 496 16.69 -34.11 37.39
N LEU A 497 17.99 -34.12 37.07
CA LEU A 497 18.67 -35.38 36.78
C LEU A 497 18.75 -36.29 38.01
N ILE A 498 18.99 -35.73 39.19
CA ILE A 498 18.97 -36.50 40.44
C ILE A 498 17.57 -37.06 40.69
N SER A 499 16.49 -36.29 40.49
CA SER A 499 15.14 -36.83 40.64
C SER A 499 14.90 -38.01 39.70
N LEU A 500 15.28 -37.88 38.42
CA LEU A 500 15.20 -38.98 37.47
C LEU A 500 16.01 -40.22 37.90
N PHE A 501 17.13 -40.07 38.61
CA PHE A 501 17.87 -41.21 39.16
C PHE A 501 17.06 -41.95 40.22
N TYR A 502 16.46 -41.22 41.17
CA TYR A 502 15.60 -41.83 42.20
C TYR A 502 14.33 -42.45 41.61
N GLU A 503 13.85 -41.89 40.50
CA GLU A 503 12.67 -42.33 39.80
C GLU A 503 12.90 -43.65 39.03
N LEU A 504 14.04 -43.76 38.33
CA LEU A 504 14.29 -44.83 37.37
C LEU A 504 15.26 -45.91 37.86
N ALA A 505 16.01 -45.68 38.94
CA ALA A 505 17.01 -46.64 39.40
C ALA A 505 16.37 -47.94 39.96
N PRO A 506 17.00 -49.11 39.73
CA PRO A 506 18.23 -49.30 38.94
C PRO A 506 17.95 -49.28 37.44
N ILE A 507 18.73 -48.49 36.68
CA ILE A 507 18.63 -48.38 35.21
C ILE A 507 20.04 -48.33 34.61
N SER A 508 20.23 -48.93 33.42
CA SER A 508 21.53 -48.79 32.73
C SER A 508 21.72 -47.36 32.22
N ILE A 509 22.97 -46.92 32.06
CA ILE A 509 23.26 -45.58 31.51
C ILE A 509 22.64 -45.43 30.11
N GLU A 510 22.73 -46.45 29.26
CA GLU A 510 22.21 -46.40 27.89
C GLU A 510 20.68 -46.25 27.86
N GLU A 511 19.95 -47.06 28.63
CA GLU A 511 18.49 -46.94 28.75
C GLU A 511 18.07 -45.58 29.33
N PHE A 512 18.83 -45.04 30.29
CA PHE A 512 18.59 -43.72 30.85
C PHE A 512 18.74 -42.62 29.79
N LEU A 513 19.81 -42.65 29.00
CA LEU A 513 20.04 -41.67 27.93
C LEU A 513 18.93 -41.71 26.87
N ASP A 514 18.46 -42.91 26.53
CA ASP A 514 17.35 -43.13 25.59
C ASP A 514 16.05 -42.55 26.13
N TYR A 515 15.75 -42.83 27.40
CA TYR A 515 14.60 -42.29 28.08
C TYR A 515 14.63 -40.75 28.10
N VAL A 516 15.74 -40.14 28.48
CA VAL A 516 15.82 -38.67 28.59
C VAL A 516 15.75 -38.00 27.22
N LYS A 517 16.35 -38.59 26.18
CA LYS A 517 16.22 -38.10 24.80
C LYS A 517 14.77 -38.12 24.34
N ASN A 518 14.07 -39.24 24.53
CA ASN A 518 12.71 -39.41 24.00
C ASN A 518 11.69 -38.51 24.71
N ASN A 519 11.83 -38.37 26.03
CA ASN A 519 10.86 -37.61 26.83
C ASN A 519 11.16 -36.12 26.90
N TYR A 520 12.43 -35.70 26.89
CA TYR A 520 12.83 -34.29 27.11
C TYR A 520 13.66 -33.69 25.96
N GLY A 521 14.07 -34.49 24.98
CA GLY A 521 14.81 -34.03 23.80
C GLY A 521 16.30 -33.75 24.04
N LEU A 522 16.83 -34.06 25.24
CA LEU A 522 18.24 -33.81 25.55
C LEU A 522 19.16 -34.74 24.74
N ARG A 523 20.31 -34.20 24.32
CA ARG A 523 21.28 -34.94 23.50
C ARG A 523 22.02 -36.00 24.31
N LYS A 524 22.02 -37.25 23.82
CA LYS A 524 22.70 -38.40 24.46
C LYS A 524 24.17 -38.12 24.73
N ASP A 525 24.95 -37.68 23.73
CA ASP A 525 26.41 -37.49 23.89
C ASP A 525 26.74 -36.48 24.99
N SER A 526 26.03 -35.35 25.01
CA SER A 526 26.25 -34.28 25.99
C SER A 526 25.83 -34.70 27.40
N LEU A 527 24.75 -35.46 27.51
CA LEU A 527 24.28 -35.99 28.78
C LEU A 527 25.19 -37.10 29.30
N HIS A 528 25.65 -38.01 28.43
CA HIS A 528 26.60 -39.07 28.78
C HIS A 528 27.87 -38.47 29.39
N SER A 529 28.49 -37.47 28.75
CA SER A 529 29.66 -36.79 29.32
C SER A 529 29.36 -36.10 30.67
N LEU A 530 28.16 -35.56 30.85
CA LEU A 530 27.75 -34.91 32.10
C LEU A 530 27.61 -35.90 33.25
N LEU A 531 27.10 -37.11 33.00
CA LEU A 531 26.91 -38.15 34.03
C LEU A 531 28.21 -38.53 34.74
N TYR A 532 29.36 -38.45 34.07
CA TYR A 532 30.67 -38.75 34.66
C TYR A 532 31.34 -37.55 35.36
N SER A 533 30.63 -36.44 35.54
CA SER A 533 31.11 -35.32 36.36
C SER A 533 30.93 -35.60 37.85
N ASN A 534 31.68 -34.88 38.70
CA ASN A 534 31.69 -35.06 40.15
C ASN A 534 30.29 -34.97 40.81
N ASP A 535 29.35 -34.25 40.18
CA ASP A 535 27.99 -34.08 40.70
C ASP A 535 27.12 -35.34 40.60
N TYR A 536 27.40 -36.25 39.64
CA TYR A 536 26.56 -37.42 39.36
C TYR A 536 27.31 -38.75 39.46
N LEU A 537 28.64 -38.73 39.43
CA LEU A 537 29.49 -39.91 39.59
C LEU A 537 29.13 -40.78 40.82
N PRO A 538 28.73 -40.21 41.99
CA PRO A 538 28.33 -41.02 43.14
C PRO A 538 27.13 -41.95 42.91
N TYR A 539 26.35 -41.74 41.86
CA TYR A 539 25.18 -42.57 41.52
C TYR A 539 25.51 -43.66 40.49
N ILE A 540 26.73 -43.68 39.93
CA ILE A 540 27.11 -44.56 38.83
C ILE A 540 27.94 -45.73 39.36
N HIS A 541 27.42 -46.94 39.16
CA HIS A 541 28.07 -48.18 39.57
C HIS A 541 27.94 -49.24 38.47
N ASP A 542 29.08 -49.70 37.93
CA ASP A 542 29.16 -50.75 36.91
C ASP A 542 28.29 -50.49 35.66
N HIS A 543 28.28 -49.23 35.17
CA HIS A 543 27.44 -48.77 34.05
C HIS A 543 25.93 -48.71 34.34
N PHE A 544 25.52 -48.81 35.62
CA PHE A 544 24.15 -48.60 36.08
C PHE A 544 24.07 -47.37 36.98
N ILE A 545 22.94 -46.66 36.89
CA ILE A 545 22.55 -45.66 37.87
C ILE A 545 21.86 -46.38 39.03
N LYS A 546 22.39 -46.19 40.25
CA LYS A 546 21.84 -46.76 41.49
C LYS A 546 21.71 -45.66 42.54
N VAL A 547 20.68 -45.75 43.36
CA VAL A 547 20.41 -44.83 44.47
C VAL A 547 20.14 -45.61 45.75
N SER A 548 20.37 -44.98 46.89
CA SER A 548 19.97 -45.51 48.20
C SER A 548 18.63 -44.90 48.61
N TYR A 549 17.58 -45.71 48.67
CA TYR A 549 16.25 -45.27 49.09
C TYR A 549 16.14 -45.13 50.61
N LYS A 550 15.36 -44.17 51.09
CA LYS A 550 15.03 -44.07 52.53
C LYS A 550 14.10 -45.22 52.92
N GLU A 551 14.28 -45.75 54.13
CA GLU A 551 13.37 -46.75 54.68
C GLU A 551 11.97 -46.16 54.92
N VAL A 552 10.95 -46.97 54.64
CA VAL A 552 9.54 -46.62 54.76
C VAL A 552 8.86 -47.61 55.69
N SER A 553 8.17 -47.10 56.72
CA SER A 553 7.45 -47.93 57.68
C SER A 553 6.09 -48.41 57.14
N GLU A 554 5.58 -49.52 57.67
CA GLU A 554 4.26 -50.06 57.28
C GLU A 554 3.10 -49.12 57.61
N ALA A 555 3.23 -48.28 58.65
CA ALA A 555 2.25 -47.25 58.96
C ALA A 555 2.20 -46.16 57.88
N GLU A 556 3.36 -45.75 57.35
CA GLU A 556 3.45 -44.81 56.24
C GLU A 556 2.88 -45.43 54.95
N TYR A 557 3.17 -46.70 54.64
CA TYR A 557 2.54 -47.38 53.49
C TYR A 557 1.01 -47.37 53.57
N SER A 558 0.47 -47.72 54.75
CA SER A 558 -0.98 -47.77 54.96
C SER A 558 -1.63 -46.39 54.81
N LEU A 559 -0.97 -45.34 55.27
CA LEU A 559 -1.44 -43.96 55.12
C LEU A 559 -1.47 -43.56 53.65
N VAL A 560 -0.39 -43.79 52.91
CA VAL A 560 -0.30 -43.40 51.49
C VAL A 560 -1.29 -44.17 50.63
N ASP A 561 -1.46 -45.47 50.87
CA ASP A 561 -2.45 -46.30 50.16
C ASP A 561 -3.87 -45.72 50.31
N SER A 562 -4.22 -45.22 51.50
CA SER A 562 -5.53 -44.59 51.75
C SER A 562 -5.74 -43.24 51.01
N LEU A 563 -4.65 -42.56 50.63
CA LEU A 563 -4.69 -41.29 49.90
C LEU A 563 -4.84 -41.50 48.38
N LEU A 564 -4.43 -42.66 47.86
CA LEU A 564 -4.42 -42.99 46.43
C LEU A 564 -5.78 -43.50 45.93
N LYS A 565 -6.64 -42.56 45.53
CA LYS A 565 -8.00 -42.80 45.01
C LYS A 565 -8.12 -42.95 43.48
N ASN A 566 -7.16 -42.42 42.72
CA ASN A 566 -7.19 -42.37 41.26
C ASN A 566 -6.17 -43.33 40.65
N ASP A 567 -6.43 -43.76 39.41
CA ASP A 567 -5.55 -44.67 38.69
C ASP A 567 -4.25 -44.03 38.16
N LEU A 568 -4.25 -42.70 38.03
CA LEU A 568 -3.15 -41.90 37.50
C LEU A 568 -2.98 -40.65 38.36
N TYR A 569 -1.72 -40.37 38.70
CA TYR A 569 -1.29 -39.11 39.29
C TYR A 569 -0.06 -38.60 38.53
N THR A 570 0.10 -37.29 38.44
CA THR A 570 1.44 -36.73 38.18
C THR A 570 2.33 -36.94 39.41
N VAL A 571 3.64 -36.98 39.21
CA VAL A 571 4.60 -37.04 40.32
C VAL A 571 4.42 -35.87 41.27
N GLN A 572 4.08 -34.69 40.75
CA GLN A 572 3.83 -33.51 41.59
C GLN A 572 2.56 -33.64 42.44
N GLU A 573 1.45 -34.10 41.88
CA GLU A 573 0.23 -34.37 42.66
C GLU A 573 0.50 -35.42 43.73
N PHE A 574 1.23 -36.48 43.38
CA PHE A 574 1.59 -37.52 44.33
C PHE A 574 2.46 -36.98 45.47
N ILE A 575 3.47 -36.16 45.16
CA ILE A 575 4.31 -35.49 46.16
C ILE A 575 3.44 -34.59 47.05
N LYS A 576 2.58 -33.77 46.46
CA LYS A 576 1.73 -32.83 47.20
C LYS A 576 0.78 -33.57 48.15
N LEU A 577 0.16 -34.65 47.70
CA LEU A 577 -0.70 -35.50 48.53
C LEU A 577 0.04 -36.09 49.75
N GLY A 578 1.30 -36.49 49.57
CA GLY A 578 2.08 -37.12 50.64
C GLY A 578 2.80 -36.14 51.57
N PHE A 579 3.25 -35.00 51.04
CA PHE A 579 4.06 -34.02 51.78
C PHE A 579 3.30 -33.35 52.93
N GLU A 580 1.96 -33.26 52.82
CA GLU A 580 1.10 -32.75 53.90
C GLU A 580 1.08 -33.66 55.14
N HIS A 581 1.56 -34.90 55.02
CA HIS A 581 1.45 -35.93 56.05
C HIS A 581 2.77 -36.59 56.45
N ILE A 582 3.76 -36.63 55.55
CA ILE A 582 5.00 -37.40 55.73
C ILE A 582 6.21 -36.51 55.40
N GLN A 583 7.14 -36.40 56.35
CA GLN A 583 8.42 -35.74 56.11
C GLN A 583 9.30 -36.58 55.17
N ASP A 584 10.01 -35.89 54.26
CA ASP A 584 10.86 -36.52 53.23
C ASP A 584 10.09 -37.50 52.34
N PHE A 585 8.81 -37.19 52.06
CA PHE A 585 7.93 -38.05 51.29
C PHE A 585 8.50 -38.42 49.92
N LYS A 586 9.12 -37.45 49.24
CA LYS A 586 9.68 -37.63 47.90
C LYS A 586 10.75 -38.73 47.89
N GLU A 587 11.71 -38.65 48.80
CA GLU A 587 12.83 -39.58 48.93
C GLU A 587 12.39 -40.98 49.37
N LYS A 588 11.24 -41.09 50.03
CA LYS A 588 10.65 -42.34 50.50
C LYS A 588 9.81 -43.04 49.44
N PHE A 589 8.91 -42.31 48.78
CA PHE A 589 7.83 -42.91 47.98
C PHE A 589 7.93 -42.67 46.47
N VAL A 590 8.69 -41.68 46.00
CA VAL A 590 8.81 -41.38 44.56
C VAL A 590 9.90 -42.26 43.94
N ASN A 591 9.66 -43.57 43.97
CA ASN A 591 10.51 -44.58 43.36
C ASN A 591 9.70 -45.86 43.09
N ASN A 592 10.10 -46.64 42.09
CA ASN A 592 9.38 -47.85 41.72
C ASN A 592 9.37 -48.90 42.85
N GLN A 593 10.37 -48.96 43.71
CA GLN A 593 10.43 -49.94 44.80
C GLN A 593 9.31 -49.74 45.83
N ALA A 594 9.06 -48.51 46.27
CA ALA A 594 7.98 -48.17 47.18
C ALA A 594 6.61 -48.26 46.49
N LEU A 595 6.48 -47.72 45.28
CA LEU A 595 5.22 -47.72 44.53
C LEU A 595 4.75 -49.14 44.21
N MET A 596 5.66 -50.08 43.94
CA MET A 596 5.31 -51.48 43.70
C MET A 596 4.54 -52.10 44.88
N LYS A 597 4.87 -51.74 46.12
CA LYS A 597 4.13 -52.18 47.33
C LYS A 597 2.74 -51.56 47.42
N LEU A 598 2.57 -50.32 46.93
CA LEU A 598 1.28 -49.62 46.84
C LEU A 598 0.45 -50.04 45.62
N ASN A 599 0.90 -51.01 44.83
CA ASN A 599 0.28 -51.41 43.55
C ASN A 599 0.27 -50.30 42.48
N TYR A 600 1.23 -49.37 42.54
CA TYR A 600 1.51 -48.36 41.52
C TYR A 600 2.91 -48.58 40.92
N SER A 601 3.18 -47.88 39.83
CA SER A 601 4.49 -47.83 39.19
C SER A 601 4.75 -46.44 38.67
N LEU A 602 6.01 -46.02 38.73
CA LEU A 602 6.46 -44.79 38.14
C LEU A 602 6.71 -44.98 36.64
N LYS A 603 6.10 -44.13 35.82
CA LYS A 603 6.13 -44.17 34.36
C LYS A 603 6.23 -42.75 33.81
N GLY A 604 7.43 -42.24 33.55
CA GLY A 604 7.51 -40.84 33.14
C GLY A 604 7.34 -39.91 34.34
N MET A 605 6.67 -38.80 34.06
CA MET A 605 6.16 -37.84 35.05
C MET A 605 4.91 -38.34 35.79
N PHE A 606 4.55 -39.62 35.66
CA PHE A 606 3.31 -40.18 36.20
C PHE A 606 3.54 -41.34 37.17
N VAL A 607 2.65 -41.43 38.14
CA VAL A 607 2.43 -42.59 39.01
C VAL A 607 1.16 -43.28 38.51
N LEU A 608 1.32 -44.49 37.97
CA LEU A 608 0.28 -45.26 37.30
C LEU A 608 -0.03 -46.55 38.05
N ASN A 609 -1.31 -46.82 38.26
CA ASN A 609 -1.76 -48.08 38.86
C ASN A 609 -1.32 -49.27 37.99
N ARG A 610 -0.74 -50.31 38.63
CA ARG A 610 -0.13 -51.45 37.92
C ARG A 610 -1.11 -52.31 37.14
N LYS A 611 -2.42 -52.10 37.26
CA LYS A 611 -3.42 -52.73 36.37
C LYS A 611 -3.31 -52.26 34.91
N TYR A 612 -2.55 -51.20 34.64
CA TYR A 612 -2.19 -50.74 33.30
C TYR A 612 -0.69 -50.94 33.04
N ASN A 613 -0.34 -51.37 31.84
CA ASN A 613 1.03 -51.67 31.44
C ASN A 613 1.80 -50.41 31.02
N SER A 614 1.12 -49.40 30.47
CA SER A 614 1.71 -48.15 30.01
C SER A 614 0.75 -46.96 30.16
N ILE A 615 1.31 -45.75 30.13
CA ILE A 615 0.53 -44.50 30.13
C ILE A 615 -0.32 -44.39 28.86
N ASP A 616 0.21 -44.78 27.70
CA ASP A 616 -0.55 -44.80 26.44
C ASP A 616 -1.76 -45.74 26.54
N GLN A 617 -1.59 -46.91 27.18
CA GLN A 617 -2.70 -47.84 27.39
C GLN A 617 -3.75 -47.25 28.34
N TYR A 618 -3.33 -46.55 29.39
CA TYR A 618 -4.23 -45.86 30.30
C TYR A 618 -5.04 -44.79 29.55
N PHE A 619 -4.39 -43.88 28.82
CA PHE A 619 -5.08 -42.83 28.07
C PHE A 619 -5.96 -43.41 26.97
N THR A 620 -5.52 -44.46 26.28
CA THR A 620 -6.35 -45.17 25.29
C THR A 620 -7.63 -45.70 25.92
N ARG A 621 -7.52 -46.38 27.07
CA ARG A 621 -8.69 -46.88 27.81
C ARG A 621 -9.57 -45.75 28.36
N LEU A 622 -8.96 -44.65 28.80
CA LEU A 622 -9.69 -43.48 29.31
C LEU A 622 -10.52 -42.82 28.21
N ILE A 623 -9.93 -42.60 27.03
CA ILE A 623 -10.59 -42.00 25.86
C ILE A 623 -11.72 -42.91 25.39
N LEU A 624 -11.47 -44.23 25.28
CA LEU A 624 -12.44 -45.21 24.80
C LEU A 624 -13.46 -45.67 25.87
N LYS A 625 -13.36 -45.18 27.12
CA LYS A 625 -14.21 -45.62 28.24
C LYS A 625 -15.68 -45.30 28.00
N ASN A 626 -15.95 -44.13 27.45
CA ASN A 626 -17.28 -43.58 27.24
C ASN A 626 -17.57 -43.43 25.74
N ASP A 627 -18.84 -43.30 25.38
CA ASP A 627 -19.28 -43.06 23.99
C ASP A 627 -18.70 -41.76 23.42
N MET A 628 -18.53 -40.75 24.28
CA MET A 628 -18.00 -39.43 23.94
C MET A 628 -16.85 -39.08 24.89
N PHE A 629 -15.81 -38.49 24.34
CA PHE A 629 -14.69 -37.95 25.09
C PHE A 629 -14.59 -36.45 24.86
N ARG A 630 -14.50 -35.68 25.95
CA ARG A 630 -14.28 -34.24 25.90
C ARG A 630 -12.87 -33.93 26.38
N ASN A 631 -12.07 -33.29 25.54
CA ASN A 631 -10.77 -32.81 25.95
C ASN A 631 -10.95 -31.53 26.78
N THR A 632 -10.97 -31.64 28.10
CA THR A 632 -11.12 -30.51 29.03
C THR A 632 -9.87 -29.62 29.12
N ARG A 633 -8.82 -29.90 28.33
CA ARG A 633 -7.52 -29.21 28.36
C ARG A 633 -6.86 -29.14 29.74
N SER A 634 -7.24 -30.05 30.65
CA SER A 634 -6.55 -30.23 31.92
C SER A 634 -5.11 -30.69 31.68
N HIS A 635 -4.23 -30.46 32.66
CA HIS A 635 -2.79 -30.72 32.56
C HIS A 635 -2.44 -32.10 31.98
N HIS A 636 -3.12 -33.16 32.44
CA HIS A 636 -2.91 -34.53 31.94
C HIS A 636 -3.15 -34.69 30.43
N PHE A 637 -4.09 -33.91 29.87
CA PHE A 637 -4.47 -33.96 28.45
C PHE A 637 -3.62 -33.05 27.56
N LYS A 638 -2.72 -32.26 28.15
CA LYS A 638 -1.68 -31.53 27.42
C LYS A 638 -0.39 -32.35 27.27
N THR A 639 -0.27 -33.46 27.99
CA THR A 639 0.96 -34.27 27.95
C THR A 639 1.15 -34.98 26.62
N ASN A 640 2.40 -35.14 26.21
CA ASN A 640 2.76 -35.81 24.95
C ASN A 640 2.24 -37.25 24.84
N HIS A 641 2.14 -37.98 25.96
CA HIS A 641 1.55 -39.31 25.97
C HIS A 641 0.05 -39.28 25.61
N PHE A 642 -0.69 -38.31 26.15
CA PHE A 642 -2.09 -38.15 25.80
C PHE A 642 -2.28 -37.72 24.33
N LEU A 643 -1.53 -36.72 23.87
CA LEU A 643 -1.61 -36.21 22.50
C LEU A 643 -1.27 -37.31 21.48
N SER A 644 -0.23 -38.10 21.77
CA SER A 644 0.16 -39.25 20.93
C SER A 644 -0.89 -40.36 20.94
N ALA A 645 -1.47 -40.67 22.11
CA ALA A 645 -2.55 -41.66 22.20
C ALA A 645 -3.77 -41.22 21.39
N LEU A 646 -4.19 -39.97 21.52
CA LEU A 646 -5.31 -39.40 20.77
C LEU A 646 -5.03 -39.40 19.26
N TYR A 647 -3.86 -38.91 18.83
CA TYR A 647 -3.44 -38.91 17.43
C TYR A 647 -3.49 -40.31 16.82
N ASN A 648 -2.97 -41.31 17.53
CA ASN A 648 -2.95 -42.70 17.08
C ASN A 648 -4.36 -43.29 16.97
N LEU A 649 -5.24 -42.98 17.93
CA LEU A 649 -6.64 -43.39 17.89
C LEU A 649 -7.39 -42.76 16.71
N GLU A 650 -7.15 -41.49 16.44
CA GLU A 650 -7.73 -40.79 15.28
C GLU A 650 -7.22 -41.38 13.96
N LYS A 651 -5.90 -41.57 13.79
CA LYS A 651 -5.35 -42.19 12.58
C LYS A 651 -5.88 -43.61 12.34
N LYS A 652 -6.16 -44.35 13.41
CA LYS A 652 -6.80 -45.67 13.35
C LYS A 652 -8.31 -45.60 13.18
N LEU A 653 -8.95 -44.43 13.11
CA LEU A 653 -10.41 -44.25 13.07
C LEU A 653 -11.13 -44.92 14.25
N GLU A 654 -10.47 -45.06 15.40
CA GLU A 654 -11.08 -45.57 16.64
C GLU A 654 -11.77 -44.44 17.42
N VAL A 655 -11.42 -43.19 17.11
CA VAL A 655 -11.97 -41.97 17.65
C VAL A 655 -12.03 -40.94 16.52
N VAL A 656 -13.12 -40.16 16.43
CA VAL A 656 -13.25 -39.09 15.43
C VAL A 656 -13.68 -37.81 16.13
N LYS A 657 -13.03 -36.70 15.78
CA LYS A 657 -13.39 -35.37 16.26
C LYS A 657 -14.73 -34.93 15.68
N VAL A 658 -15.67 -34.53 16.52
CA VAL A 658 -17.03 -34.09 16.10
C VAL A 658 -17.32 -32.63 16.42
N ALA A 659 -16.53 -32.01 17.31
CA ALA A 659 -16.54 -30.59 17.62
C ALA A 659 -15.15 -30.16 18.13
N PRO A 660 -14.84 -28.87 18.30
CA PRO A 660 -13.49 -28.39 18.64
C PRO A 660 -12.78 -29.10 19.81
N ASP A 661 -13.52 -29.45 20.87
CA ASP A 661 -12.98 -30.17 22.05
C ASP A 661 -13.72 -31.50 22.32
N MET A 662 -14.47 -32.02 21.34
CA MET A 662 -15.32 -33.20 21.51
C MET A 662 -15.03 -34.28 20.47
N TYR A 663 -14.93 -35.50 20.96
CA TYR A 663 -14.58 -36.68 20.19
C TYR A 663 -15.61 -37.78 20.43
N MET A 664 -15.95 -38.50 19.37
CA MET A 664 -16.83 -39.66 19.41
C MET A 664 -15.98 -40.93 19.27
N THR A 665 -16.25 -41.93 20.10
CA THR A 665 -15.50 -43.20 20.06
C THR A 665 -16.13 -44.17 19.06
N SER A 666 -15.32 -45.10 18.54
CA SER A 666 -15.77 -46.18 17.65
C SER A 666 -17.00 -46.90 18.17
N ARG A 667 -17.08 -47.16 19.49
CA ARG A 667 -18.26 -47.73 20.13
C ARG A 667 -19.55 -46.97 19.81
N LYS A 668 -19.51 -45.63 19.84
CA LYS A 668 -20.68 -44.79 19.56
C LYS A 668 -20.97 -44.68 18.06
N ILE A 669 -19.93 -44.60 17.25
CA ILE A 669 -20.02 -44.55 15.78
C ILE A 669 -20.65 -45.86 15.25
N GLU A 670 -20.11 -47.01 15.66
CA GLU A 670 -20.64 -48.34 15.32
C GLU A 670 -22.04 -48.55 15.90
N GLY A 671 -22.30 -48.08 17.11
CA GLY A 671 -23.64 -48.09 17.71
C GLY A 671 -24.68 -47.24 16.98
N ALA A 672 -24.24 -46.27 16.16
CA ALA A 672 -25.09 -45.47 15.28
C ALA A 672 -25.25 -46.10 13.89
N GLY A 673 -24.68 -47.29 13.65
CA GLY A 673 -24.75 -48.00 12.38
C GLY A 673 -23.64 -47.66 11.38
N ILE A 674 -22.65 -46.85 11.79
CA ILE A 674 -21.51 -46.48 10.94
C ILE A 674 -20.33 -47.38 11.28
N SER A 675 -19.94 -48.22 10.33
CA SER A 675 -18.76 -49.07 10.43
C SER A 675 -17.47 -48.29 10.20
N LYS A 676 -16.37 -48.82 10.73
CA LYS A 676 -15.02 -48.31 10.47
C LYS A 676 -14.65 -48.36 8.98
N ASP A 677 -15.17 -49.34 8.25
CA ASP A 677 -14.94 -49.49 6.81
C ASP A 677 -15.66 -48.38 6.02
N GLU A 678 -16.84 -47.91 6.46
CA GLU A 678 -17.51 -46.75 5.85
C GLU A 678 -16.72 -45.45 6.09
N LEU A 679 -16.11 -45.26 7.26
CA LEU A 679 -15.22 -44.12 7.51
C LEU A 679 -13.97 -44.17 6.62
N ALA A 680 -13.41 -45.37 6.43
CA ALA A 680 -12.27 -45.58 5.54
C ALA A 680 -12.67 -45.34 4.07
N ALA A 681 -13.85 -45.82 3.65
CA ALA A 681 -14.37 -45.57 2.31
C ALA A 681 -14.56 -44.07 2.06
N TYR A 682 -15.05 -43.31 3.04
CA TYR A 682 -15.21 -41.86 2.92
C TYR A 682 -13.90 -41.12 2.62
N ARG A 683 -12.82 -41.39 3.38
CA ARG A 683 -11.53 -40.73 3.13
C ARG A 683 -10.89 -41.14 1.80
N GLU A 684 -11.08 -42.39 1.36
CA GLU A 684 -10.59 -42.83 0.05
C GLU A 684 -11.39 -42.17 -1.07
N ALA A 685 -12.72 -42.06 -0.93
CA ALA A 685 -13.58 -41.38 -1.88
C ALA A 685 -13.20 -39.89 -2.01
N ALA A 686 -13.01 -39.19 -0.90
CA ALA A 686 -12.56 -37.79 -0.91
C ALA A 686 -11.15 -37.64 -1.52
N TYR A 687 -10.23 -38.56 -1.21
CA TYR A 687 -8.90 -38.58 -1.83
C TYR A 687 -8.98 -38.79 -3.34
N HIS A 688 -9.83 -39.69 -3.83
CA HIS A 688 -9.97 -39.95 -5.26
C HIS A 688 -10.76 -38.89 -6.02
N TYR A 689 -11.69 -38.19 -5.36
CA TYR A 689 -12.51 -37.17 -5.99
C TYR A 689 -11.74 -35.91 -6.38
N SER A 690 -10.85 -35.43 -5.51
CA SER A 690 -10.10 -34.21 -5.78
C SER A 690 -9.04 -34.45 -6.87
N GLU A 691 -9.08 -33.75 -8.00
CA GLU A 691 -8.00 -33.84 -9.01
C GLU A 691 -6.85 -32.84 -8.75
N ALA A 692 -7.10 -31.83 -7.90
CA ALA A 692 -6.14 -30.79 -7.57
C ALA A 692 -5.02 -31.29 -6.63
N PRO A 693 -3.79 -30.75 -6.75
CA PRO A 693 -2.71 -31.07 -5.82
C PRO A 693 -3.02 -30.58 -4.39
N TYR A 694 -3.84 -29.53 -4.25
CA TYR A 694 -4.33 -29.00 -2.98
C TYR A 694 -5.85 -28.86 -2.97
N PHE A 695 -6.49 -29.23 -1.86
CA PHE A 695 -7.94 -29.10 -1.67
C PHE A 695 -8.31 -28.98 -0.19
N THR A 696 -9.49 -28.42 0.09
CA THR A 696 -10.15 -28.47 1.41
C THR A 696 -11.43 -29.30 1.33
N TYR A 697 -11.99 -29.70 2.48
CA TYR A 697 -13.33 -30.33 2.48
C TYR A 697 -14.36 -29.43 1.81
N TYR A 698 -14.32 -28.13 2.11
CA TYR A 698 -15.19 -27.15 1.47
C TYR A 698 -15.05 -27.14 -0.06
N SER A 699 -13.83 -27.11 -0.60
CA SER A 699 -13.62 -27.05 -2.05
C SER A 699 -14.20 -28.26 -2.80
N ILE A 700 -14.04 -29.48 -2.27
CA ILE A 700 -14.59 -30.68 -2.92
C ILE A 700 -16.12 -30.72 -2.79
N LYS A 701 -16.70 -30.12 -1.74
CA LYS A 701 -18.16 -29.99 -1.59
C LYS A 701 -18.75 -29.03 -2.62
N GLU A 702 -18.12 -27.89 -2.85
CA GLU A 702 -18.53 -26.95 -3.90
C GLU A 702 -18.39 -27.56 -5.31
N GLU A 703 -17.43 -28.47 -5.49
CA GLU A 703 -17.28 -29.27 -6.73
C GLU A 703 -18.33 -30.38 -6.87
N GLY A 704 -19.16 -30.64 -5.86
CA GLY A 704 -20.23 -31.64 -5.90
C GLY A 704 -19.89 -33.01 -5.32
N PHE A 705 -18.87 -33.11 -4.46
CA PHE A 705 -18.59 -34.35 -3.73
C PHE A 705 -19.77 -34.74 -2.85
N GLU A 706 -20.26 -35.98 -3.02
CA GLU A 706 -21.33 -36.57 -2.24
C GLU A 706 -20.93 -37.97 -1.77
N HIS A 707 -21.27 -38.31 -0.52
CA HIS A 707 -21.05 -39.65 0.02
C HIS A 707 -22.17 -40.03 1.01
N GLU A 708 -22.52 -41.32 1.09
CA GLU A 708 -23.61 -41.80 1.94
C GLU A 708 -23.43 -41.48 3.43
N LEU A 709 -22.18 -41.36 3.88
CA LEU A 709 -21.80 -40.96 5.24
C LEU A 709 -22.29 -39.53 5.60
N GLU A 710 -22.54 -38.69 4.61
CA GLU A 710 -23.04 -37.33 4.83
C GLU A 710 -24.52 -37.30 5.22
N ASN A 711 -25.27 -38.37 4.93
CA ASN A 711 -26.69 -38.49 5.32
C ASN A 711 -26.90 -38.48 6.85
N TYR A 712 -25.85 -38.72 7.63
CA TYR A 712 -25.90 -38.68 9.10
C TYR A 712 -25.84 -37.25 9.67
N GLY A 713 -25.48 -36.24 8.86
CA GLY A 713 -25.59 -34.82 9.24
C GLY A 713 -24.63 -34.34 10.33
N PHE A 714 -23.37 -34.81 10.32
CA PHE A 714 -22.34 -34.30 11.23
C PHE A 714 -21.85 -32.90 10.82
N GLU A 715 -21.15 -32.21 11.72
CA GLU A 715 -20.48 -30.94 11.41
C GLU A 715 -19.24 -31.16 10.52
N GLU A 716 -18.83 -30.13 9.77
CA GLU A 716 -17.70 -30.19 8.82
C GLU A 716 -16.40 -30.73 9.42
N VAL A 717 -16.12 -30.39 10.68
CA VAL A 717 -14.94 -30.86 11.42
C VAL A 717 -14.85 -32.38 11.48
N PHE A 718 -15.98 -33.08 11.50
CA PHE A 718 -16.03 -34.54 11.47
C PHE A 718 -15.49 -35.09 10.16
N TYR A 719 -16.00 -34.56 9.04
CA TYR A 719 -15.61 -34.97 7.71
C TYR A 719 -14.16 -34.60 7.38
N GLU A 720 -13.75 -33.37 7.69
CA GLU A 720 -12.36 -32.92 7.56
C GLU A 720 -11.41 -33.84 8.33
N ARG A 721 -11.78 -34.21 9.56
CA ARG A 721 -10.90 -35.02 10.40
C ARG A 721 -10.77 -36.46 9.89
N ILE A 722 -11.81 -37.01 9.27
CA ILE A 722 -11.74 -38.33 8.61
C ILE A 722 -10.79 -38.27 7.41
N ILE A 723 -10.91 -37.26 6.55
CA ILE A 723 -10.03 -37.07 5.38
C ILE A 723 -8.56 -36.94 5.83
N TRP A 724 -8.32 -36.15 6.88
CA TRP A 724 -6.99 -35.99 7.49
C TRP A 724 -6.31 -37.30 7.89
N THR A 725 -7.07 -38.38 8.14
CA THR A 725 -6.47 -39.68 8.51
C THR A 725 -5.82 -40.42 7.35
N HIS A 726 -6.06 -40.00 6.10
CA HIS A 726 -5.53 -40.68 4.91
C HIS A 726 -3.99 -40.68 4.89
N PRO A 727 -3.33 -41.82 4.63
CA PRO A 727 -1.88 -41.96 4.80
C PRO A 727 -1.06 -41.21 3.73
N LYS A 728 -1.62 -41.01 2.53
CA LYS A 728 -0.97 -40.29 1.42
C LYS A 728 -1.23 -38.79 1.41
N LEU A 729 -2.03 -38.28 2.35
CA LEU A 729 -2.29 -36.86 2.45
C LEU A 729 -1.33 -36.23 3.46
N ARG A 730 -0.94 -34.99 3.16
CA ARG A 730 -0.41 -34.05 4.15
C ARG A 730 -1.42 -32.95 4.37
N ALA A 731 -1.41 -32.37 5.56
CA ALA A 731 -2.48 -31.48 5.98
C ALA A 731 -1.90 -30.26 6.70
N LEU A 732 -2.34 -29.09 6.26
CA LEU A 732 -2.04 -27.81 6.88
C LEU A 732 -3.33 -27.29 7.51
N ASN A 733 -3.38 -27.26 8.83
CA ASN A 733 -4.53 -26.71 9.56
C ASN A 733 -4.48 -25.18 9.52
N THR A 734 -5.60 -24.55 9.17
CA THR A 734 -5.80 -23.11 9.30
C THR A 734 -6.80 -22.82 10.43
N LYS A 735 -7.11 -21.54 10.69
CA LYS A 735 -8.08 -21.15 11.74
C LYS A 735 -9.49 -21.71 11.47
N ASN A 736 -9.87 -21.87 10.20
CA ASN A 736 -11.24 -22.18 9.80
C ASN A 736 -11.39 -23.53 9.07
N CYS A 737 -10.34 -24.05 8.45
CA CYS A 737 -10.40 -25.28 7.66
C CYS A 737 -9.05 -25.98 7.58
N THR A 738 -9.04 -27.20 7.04
CA THR A 738 -7.83 -27.98 6.79
C THR A 738 -7.52 -28.05 5.30
N ILE A 739 -6.33 -27.62 4.90
CA ILE A 739 -5.83 -27.77 3.52
C ILE A 739 -5.13 -29.12 3.41
N PHE A 740 -5.51 -29.92 2.43
CA PHE A 740 -4.92 -31.22 2.12
C PHE A 740 -4.04 -31.13 0.88
N SER A 741 -2.88 -31.77 0.92
CA SER A 741 -1.98 -31.92 -0.22
C SER A 741 -1.84 -33.39 -0.63
N LYS A 742 -1.88 -33.63 -1.94
CA LYS A 742 -1.60 -34.91 -2.58
C LYS A 742 -0.14 -35.14 -2.94
N THR A 743 0.73 -34.15 -2.79
CA THR A 743 2.15 -34.24 -3.19
C THR A 743 2.93 -35.26 -2.36
N GLY A 744 2.44 -35.60 -1.15
CA GLY A 744 3.07 -36.56 -0.25
C GLY A 744 4.18 -35.97 0.63
N GLU A 745 4.58 -34.73 0.37
CA GLU A 745 5.56 -33.97 1.13
C GLU A 745 4.86 -32.97 2.06
N GLU A 746 5.51 -32.62 3.18
CA GLU A 746 5.05 -31.50 4.03
C GLU A 746 5.04 -30.22 3.19
N PHE A 747 4.05 -29.37 3.42
CA PHE A 747 3.89 -28.15 2.64
C PHE A 747 3.45 -26.97 3.52
N THR A 748 3.66 -25.78 2.99
CA THR A 748 3.45 -24.50 3.66
C THR A 748 2.29 -23.73 3.04
N LEU A 749 1.77 -22.73 3.76
CA LEU A 749 0.78 -21.82 3.19
C LEU A 749 1.34 -21.05 1.99
N LYS A 750 2.66 -20.79 1.98
CA LYS A 750 3.36 -20.18 0.85
C LYS A 750 3.23 -21.03 -0.42
N GLU A 751 3.57 -22.32 -0.35
CA GLU A 751 3.52 -23.21 -1.52
C GLU A 751 2.09 -23.39 -2.03
N PHE A 752 1.11 -23.47 -1.12
CA PHE A 752 -0.30 -23.44 -1.48
C PHE A 752 -0.67 -22.16 -2.24
N LEU A 753 -0.26 -20.98 -1.74
CA LEU A 753 -0.53 -19.72 -2.41
C LEU A 753 0.20 -19.60 -3.75
N GLU A 754 1.43 -20.11 -3.87
CA GLU A 754 2.17 -20.18 -5.13
C GLU A 754 1.43 -21.00 -6.16
N TRP A 755 0.95 -22.19 -5.79
CA TRP A 755 0.10 -23.00 -6.67
C TRP A 755 -1.21 -22.28 -7.01
N PHE A 756 -1.89 -21.71 -6.02
CA PHE A 756 -3.18 -21.04 -6.19
C PHE A 756 -3.06 -19.88 -7.19
N PHE A 757 -2.03 -19.05 -7.03
CA PHE A 757 -1.78 -17.92 -7.93
C PHE A 757 -1.18 -18.31 -9.27
N SER A 758 -0.45 -19.43 -9.37
CA SER A 758 0.15 -19.87 -10.64
C SER A 758 -0.86 -20.11 -11.76
N LYS A 759 -2.14 -20.26 -11.40
CA LYS A 759 -3.26 -20.42 -12.34
C LYS A 759 -3.68 -19.10 -13.00
N GLU A 760 -3.18 -17.97 -12.50
CA GLU A 760 -3.65 -16.64 -12.87
C GLU A 760 -2.67 -15.97 -13.83
N SER A 761 -3.15 -15.55 -15.00
CA SER A 761 -2.33 -14.86 -16.02
C SER A 761 -2.23 -13.36 -15.77
N GLU A 762 -3.15 -12.77 -15.01
CA GLU A 762 -3.23 -11.33 -14.76
C GLU A 762 -3.02 -10.97 -13.28
N PRO A 763 -2.56 -9.74 -12.97
CA PRO A 763 -2.44 -9.26 -11.61
C PRO A 763 -3.80 -9.15 -10.91
N LEU A 764 -3.94 -9.79 -9.74
CA LEU A 764 -5.18 -9.73 -8.96
C LEU A 764 -5.10 -8.69 -7.86
N ASP A 765 -6.22 -8.00 -7.64
CA ASP A 765 -6.43 -7.20 -6.44
C ASP A 765 -6.43 -8.10 -5.19
N LEU A 766 -5.83 -7.61 -4.10
CA LEU A 766 -5.63 -8.34 -2.86
C LEU A 766 -6.96 -8.69 -2.16
N ASP A 767 -7.97 -7.82 -2.25
CA ASP A 767 -9.31 -8.09 -1.72
C ASP A 767 -10.03 -9.16 -2.54
N VAL A 768 -9.84 -9.14 -3.87
CA VAL A 768 -10.35 -10.19 -4.76
C VAL A 768 -9.68 -11.52 -4.44
N LEU A 769 -8.36 -11.52 -4.29
CA LEU A 769 -7.59 -12.71 -3.91
C LEU A 769 -8.10 -13.31 -2.59
N LYS A 770 -8.25 -12.47 -1.57
CA LYS A 770 -8.78 -12.89 -0.27
C LYS A 770 -10.20 -13.46 -0.41
N THR A 771 -11.04 -12.80 -1.20
CA THR A 771 -12.41 -13.24 -1.46
C THR A 771 -12.42 -14.62 -2.13
N ARG A 772 -11.56 -14.83 -3.13
CA ARG A 772 -11.44 -16.13 -3.80
C ARG A 772 -10.93 -17.24 -2.89
N LEU A 773 -9.91 -16.99 -2.08
CA LEU A 773 -9.46 -17.97 -1.07
C LEU A 773 -10.58 -18.41 -0.13
N LYS A 774 -11.44 -17.45 0.26
CA LYS A 774 -12.61 -17.73 1.09
C LYS A 774 -13.70 -18.48 0.33
N TRP A 775 -14.00 -18.09 -0.91
CA TRP A 775 -15.06 -18.68 -1.73
C TRP A 775 -14.71 -20.03 -2.34
N GLU A 776 -13.45 -20.30 -2.64
CA GLU A 776 -13.01 -21.55 -3.27
C GLU A 776 -12.60 -22.59 -2.23
N PHE A 777 -12.01 -22.15 -1.10
CA PHE A 777 -11.41 -23.06 -0.12
C PHE A 777 -11.89 -22.86 1.33
N SER A 778 -12.74 -21.88 1.62
CA SER A 778 -13.09 -21.46 2.99
C SER A 778 -11.89 -21.00 3.83
N ILE A 779 -10.87 -20.45 3.18
CA ILE A 779 -9.67 -19.93 3.84
C ILE A 779 -9.86 -18.43 4.13
N ASP A 780 -9.97 -18.06 5.40
CA ASP A 780 -10.02 -16.65 5.82
C ASP A 780 -8.67 -16.20 6.38
N LEU A 781 -7.94 -15.43 5.58
CA LEU A 781 -6.68 -14.79 5.97
C LEU A 781 -6.91 -13.29 6.18
N ASN A 782 -6.36 -12.73 7.24
CA ASN A 782 -6.30 -11.28 7.37
C ASN A 782 -5.35 -10.69 6.30
N LYS A 783 -5.56 -9.43 5.91
CA LYS A 783 -4.80 -8.78 4.82
C LYS A 783 -3.30 -8.79 5.11
N ASP A 784 -2.92 -8.50 6.35
CA ASP A 784 -1.52 -8.42 6.74
C ASP A 784 -0.80 -9.76 6.62
N LYS A 785 -1.44 -10.85 7.05
CA LYS A 785 -0.94 -12.23 6.91
C LYS A 785 -0.78 -12.60 5.44
N LEU A 786 -1.79 -12.30 4.62
CA LEU A 786 -1.76 -12.57 3.18
C LEU A 786 -0.61 -11.80 2.49
N ILE A 787 -0.46 -10.51 2.76
CA ILE A 787 0.64 -9.69 2.22
C ILE A 787 2.00 -10.26 2.64
N ARG A 788 2.16 -10.62 3.92
CA ARG A 788 3.43 -11.16 4.44
C ARG A 788 3.78 -12.50 3.81
N THR A 789 2.81 -13.40 3.67
CA THR A 789 3.05 -14.68 3.01
C THR A 789 3.43 -14.47 1.54
N ILE A 790 2.77 -13.54 0.83
CA ILE A 790 3.09 -13.15 -0.54
C ILE A 790 4.49 -12.57 -0.66
N GLN A 791 4.91 -11.69 0.26
CA GLN A 791 6.26 -11.09 0.27
C GLN A 791 7.38 -12.13 0.42
N ASN A 792 7.08 -13.30 0.98
CA ASN A 792 8.03 -14.41 1.10
C ASN A 792 8.00 -15.36 -0.11
N THR A 793 7.22 -15.06 -1.15
CA THR A 793 7.12 -15.83 -2.41
C THR A 793 7.87 -15.13 -3.54
N THR A 794 7.83 -15.71 -4.75
CA THR A 794 8.34 -15.04 -5.97
C THR A 794 7.44 -13.90 -6.46
N PHE A 795 6.22 -13.78 -5.92
CA PHE A 795 5.25 -12.76 -6.29
C PHE A 795 5.61 -11.38 -5.76
N TYR A 796 5.12 -10.34 -6.46
CA TYR A 796 5.29 -8.95 -6.06
C TYR A 796 3.96 -8.33 -5.68
N TYR A 797 3.87 -7.74 -4.49
CA TYR A 797 2.69 -6.99 -4.05
C TYR A 797 2.92 -5.48 -4.18
N SER A 798 2.08 -4.79 -4.96
CA SER A 798 2.03 -3.33 -5.04
C SER A 798 1.00 -2.80 -4.05
N ARG A 799 1.48 -2.05 -3.06
CA ARG A 799 0.61 -1.40 -2.07
C ARG A 799 -0.25 -0.28 -2.66
N GLU A 800 0.31 0.48 -3.60
CA GLU A 800 -0.37 1.61 -4.27
C GLU A 800 -1.58 1.14 -5.07
N MET A 801 -1.42 0.01 -5.77
CA MET A 801 -2.48 -0.56 -6.60
C MET A 801 -3.33 -1.61 -5.85
N ASN A 802 -2.96 -1.98 -4.61
CA ASN A 802 -3.54 -3.10 -3.87
C ASN A 802 -3.56 -4.42 -4.68
N LYS A 803 -2.55 -4.64 -5.54
CA LYS A 803 -2.50 -5.77 -6.48
C LYS A 803 -1.28 -6.66 -6.27
N VAL A 804 -1.44 -7.94 -6.54
CA VAL A 804 -0.41 -8.97 -6.48
C VAL A 804 -0.09 -9.42 -7.91
N TYR A 805 1.20 -9.39 -8.24
CA TYR A 805 1.77 -9.66 -9.55
C TYR A 805 2.63 -10.93 -9.47
N GLN A 806 2.73 -11.68 -10.58
CA GLN A 806 3.56 -12.89 -10.65
C GLN A 806 5.04 -12.64 -10.30
N ASN A 807 5.56 -11.46 -10.62
CA ASN A 807 6.90 -11.02 -10.25
C ASN A 807 7.01 -9.50 -10.41
N LYS A 808 8.16 -8.95 -10.03
CA LYS A 808 8.43 -7.51 -10.08
C LYS A 808 8.50 -6.96 -11.52
N GLU A 809 8.94 -7.78 -12.48
CA GLU A 809 9.03 -7.39 -13.89
C GLU A 809 7.64 -7.12 -14.49
N ARG A 810 6.68 -8.03 -14.24
CA ARG A 810 5.27 -7.87 -14.64
C ARG A 810 4.62 -6.62 -14.07
N PHE A 811 4.97 -6.24 -12.83
CA PHE A 811 4.51 -4.98 -12.26
C PHE A 811 5.02 -3.78 -13.05
N TYR A 812 6.33 -3.74 -13.36
CA TYR A 812 6.90 -2.67 -14.17
C TYR A 812 6.30 -2.63 -15.58
N GLU A 813 6.12 -3.77 -16.25
CA GLU A 813 5.43 -3.84 -17.55
C GLU A 813 4.05 -3.18 -17.48
N THR A 814 3.25 -3.47 -16.45
CA THR A 814 1.89 -2.93 -16.28
C THR A 814 1.90 -1.41 -16.07
N ILE A 815 2.85 -0.88 -15.31
CA ILE A 815 2.96 0.56 -15.04
C ILE A 815 3.46 1.35 -16.26
N TYR A 816 4.39 0.79 -17.05
CA TYR A 816 4.99 1.47 -18.19
C TYR A 816 4.26 1.23 -19.53
N SER A 817 3.36 0.25 -19.62
CA SER A 817 2.59 -0.05 -20.85
C SER A 817 1.32 0.80 -21.03
N GLY A 818 0.91 1.59 -20.03
CA GLY A 818 -0.14 2.60 -20.20
C GLY A 818 -1.57 2.08 -20.33
N GLU A 819 -1.84 0.82 -20.00
CA GLU A 819 -3.21 0.31 -19.92
C GLU A 819 -3.85 0.75 -18.60
N ARG A 820 -4.68 1.81 -18.68
CA ARG A 820 -5.63 2.23 -17.64
C ARG A 820 -7.00 1.62 -17.88
#